data_AF-V5AIB3-F1
#
_entry.id   AF-V5AIB3-F1
#
_cell.length_a   1.000
_cell.length_b   1.000
_cell.length_c   1.000
_cell.angle_alpha   90.00
_cell.angle_beta   90.00
_cell.angle_gamma   90.00
#
_symmetry.space_group_name_H-M   'P 1'
#
loop_
_entity.id
_entity.type
_entity.pdbx_description
1 polymer ?
#
loop_
_entity_poly.entity_id
_entity_poly.type
_entity_poly.pdbx_seq_one_letter_code
_entity_poly.pdbx_strand_id
1 'polypeptide(L)'
;MVYPEVTQSVGSGLSWLCYRNVTFSGGGMSLTVLIGAMTGDVANVTFDGCTWRDGAVLVLLGNAYASVGSLNVLVTGNTFRDALLIPEGVFPPRTNITISGNRFTVTRLIPRTGLVIGNPSCVAMNGLVISNDSAVVLSGNVFQSATASSSAIYVVESALRVSWHSVFAVVGNTFHMAGGNATLIHLEGPSQSLSLSVLNNSAVVIRGNVVSSQVQCVIFLRWALRVESQSAVVFQGNEMQGSLNVFRSMFLSYIYYNSWLQLSGNLCREPLSKAFVYIHYTVNLRDSTVSVSGNRFMSSTGTPTFLWIPTVPRELKNGAIVVACNTVNGEEGVQYIIPSMYNVTILTCSDPCALAASCFPAYTTTALSDGCTCMCAEGGHGDACLPVAVPEPPSTDGADLCVRDVRVDVKVDAGLGTSVVCYVGVTFAADVEVDVELMSGSVRNVTLANCTFLDGASLYVLGWRSDPPAGQRVDVLISGLESRSGGGVLVANRFPPGSRVTVVDSVLIAQRRVAYCDAYGLGDASACLVLHSVNLTGSVLTIARTHVAAVFRDAFGLLLVGGVTLSSRGALYLDGLLVQTALGLCVSVEGGVAASGGSVVAFVDSDFLLCRHAVSVRGAVSVSGSAVAFMRSEFFSTEDYAVAFYSTVSLVGGSMLLAKGNVHDGASREMLYAAGAVTAAGSTLSFVRNRALLPRMLSLSLSLAAGAHLRVACNDAGGRVLSTAEEYAAAGFGDAGSIDVVGCDACDRDTHCYASGTASASMKDGVCAAAAGTARRACLWELPRCRPPWAPRRVCFFARA
;
A
#
# COMPACT_ATOMS: atom_id res chain seq x y z
N MET A 1 -43.44 15.98 14.17
CA MET A 1 -43.52 15.78 12.71
C MET A 1 -42.36 14.90 12.30
N VAL A 2 -42.58 13.86 11.51
CA VAL A 2 -41.50 13.15 10.80
C VAL A 2 -41.28 13.94 9.52
N TYR A 3 -40.11 14.57 9.35
CA TYR A 3 -39.74 15.14 8.06
C TYR A 3 -39.46 13.99 7.08
N PRO A 4 -39.90 14.07 5.82
CA PRO A 4 -39.59 13.05 4.83
C PRO A 4 -38.07 12.96 4.63
N GLU A 5 -37.56 11.73 4.61
CA GLU A 5 -36.14 11.46 4.34
C GLU A 5 -35.81 11.89 2.92
N VAL A 6 -34.86 12.83 2.77
CA VAL A 6 -34.31 13.23 1.47
C VAL A 6 -33.21 12.22 1.13
N THR A 7 -33.65 11.05 0.66
CA THR A 7 -32.77 9.99 0.18
C THR A 7 -32.17 10.37 -1.17
N GLN A 8 -30.90 10.75 -1.17
CA GLN A 8 -30.15 10.97 -2.41
C GLN A 8 -29.44 9.68 -2.80
N SER A 9 -29.96 9.01 -3.84
CA SER A 9 -29.35 7.81 -4.41
C SER A 9 -28.34 8.17 -5.51
N VAL A 10 -27.13 7.63 -5.43
CA VAL A 10 -26.01 7.89 -6.35
C VAL A 10 -25.31 6.60 -6.78
N GLY A 11 -24.49 6.66 -7.83
CA GLY A 11 -23.73 5.51 -8.36
C GLY A 11 -24.34 4.84 -9.61
N SER A 12 -25.62 5.09 -9.92
CA SER A 12 -26.27 4.45 -11.08
C SER A 12 -25.56 4.75 -12.40
N GLY A 13 -25.11 3.71 -13.10
CA GLY A 13 -24.37 3.79 -14.36
C GLY A 13 -22.93 4.33 -14.23
N LEU A 14 -22.40 4.51 -13.01
CA LEU A 14 -21.07 5.05 -12.77
C LEU A 14 -20.05 3.96 -12.44
N SER A 15 -18.84 4.11 -12.97
CA SER A 15 -17.64 3.37 -12.56
C SER A 15 -16.81 4.13 -11.51
N TRP A 16 -17.13 5.39 -11.21
CA TRP A 16 -16.50 6.11 -10.11
C TRP A 16 -17.40 7.16 -9.47
N LEU A 17 -17.15 7.45 -8.20
CA LEU A 17 -17.84 8.46 -7.40
C LEU A 17 -16.83 9.07 -6.42
N CYS A 18 -16.73 10.39 -6.35
CA CYS A 18 -15.80 11.05 -5.43
C CYS A 18 -16.42 12.30 -4.79
N TYR A 19 -16.40 12.36 -3.46
CA TYR A 19 -16.72 13.55 -2.67
C TYR A 19 -15.49 13.95 -1.86
N ARG A 20 -15.10 15.21 -1.98
CA ARG A 20 -13.97 15.82 -1.25
C ARG A 20 -14.40 17.06 -0.50
N ASN A 21 -14.10 17.13 0.80
CA ASN A 21 -14.37 18.29 1.67
C ASN A 21 -15.85 18.77 1.66
N VAL A 22 -16.80 17.87 1.40
CA VAL A 22 -18.23 18.18 1.34
C VAL A 22 -18.86 18.06 2.73
N THR A 23 -19.82 18.94 3.05
CA THR A 23 -20.60 18.85 4.31
C THR A 23 -22.01 18.35 4.04
N PHE A 24 -22.37 17.22 4.66
CA PHE A 24 -23.71 16.63 4.69
C PHE A 24 -24.32 16.89 6.09
N SER A 25 -25.52 17.47 6.14
CA SER A 25 -26.09 18.02 7.39
C SER A 25 -27.58 17.71 7.51
N GLY A 26 -28.02 17.24 8.67
CA GLY A 26 -29.42 17.17 9.09
C GLY A 26 -30.04 15.77 9.05
N GLY A 27 -30.98 15.50 9.95
CA GLY A 27 -31.57 14.16 10.17
C GLY A 27 -32.46 13.61 9.05
N GLY A 28 -32.66 14.36 7.97
CA GLY A 28 -33.28 13.86 6.73
C GLY A 28 -32.27 13.60 5.60
N MET A 29 -30.99 13.90 5.80
CA MET A 29 -29.94 13.76 4.79
C MET A 29 -29.39 12.34 4.77
N SER A 30 -29.79 11.55 3.78
CA SER A 30 -29.38 10.15 3.60
C SER A 30 -28.77 9.96 2.22
N LEU A 31 -27.43 9.86 2.12
CA LEU A 31 -26.74 9.61 0.85
C LEU A 31 -26.56 8.10 0.69
N THR A 32 -27.22 7.51 -0.30
CA THR A 32 -27.12 6.07 -0.58
C THR A 32 -26.34 5.83 -1.86
N VAL A 33 -25.17 5.18 -1.73
CA VAL A 33 -24.41 4.69 -2.88
C VAL A 33 -24.96 3.32 -3.28
N LEU A 34 -25.64 3.27 -4.43
CA LEU A 34 -26.24 2.06 -4.98
C LEU A 34 -25.20 1.23 -5.74
N ILE A 35 -24.40 0.44 -5.03
CA ILE A 35 -23.35 -0.42 -5.62
C ILE A 35 -23.93 -1.35 -6.70
N GLY A 36 -25.15 -1.87 -6.46
CA GLY A 36 -25.85 -2.71 -7.45
C GLY A 36 -26.19 -2.02 -8.77
N ALA A 37 -26.22 -0.69 -8.81
CA ALA A 37 -26.48 0.10 -10.01
C ALA A 37 -25.19 0.65 -10.66
N MET A 38 -24.02 0.48 -10.02
CA MET A 38 -22.72 0.81 -10.60
C MET A 38 -22.35 -0.15 -11.73
N THR A 39 -21.47 0.29 -12.63
CA THR A 39 -21.08 -0.44 -13.84
C THR A 39 -19.57 -0.36 -14.10
N GLY A 40 -19.03 -1.35 -14.81
CA GLY A 40 -17.62 -1.40 -15.26
C GLY A 40 -16.76 -2.45 -14.53
N ASP A 41 -15.62 -2.79 -15.14
CA ASP A 41 -14.71 -3.83 -14.65
C ASP A 41 -14.13 -3.52 -13.25
N VAL A 42 -13.94 -2.24 -12.96
CA VAL A 42 -13.54 -1.71 -11.65
C VAL A 42 -14.42 -0.51 -11.32
N ALA A 43 -15.01 -0.49 -10.12
CA ALA A 43 -15.74 0.65 -9.59
C ALA A 43 -15.00 1.27 -8.40
N ASN A 44 -14.91 2.60 -8.32
CA ASN A 44 -14.23 3.32 -7.24
C ASN A 44 -15.14 4.35 -6.57
N VAL A 45 -15.35 4.24 -5.26
CA VAL A 45 -16.15 5.19 -4.45
C VAL A 45 -15.24 5.82 -3.41
N THR A 46 -15.17 7.15 -3.34
CA THR A 46 -14.29 7.87 -2.41
C THR A 46 -15.03 8.99 -1.67
N PHE A 47 -14.93 8.97 -0.34
CA PHE A 47 -15.30 10.06 0.56
C PHE A 47 -14.07 10.47 1.35
N ASP A 48 -13.59 11.69 1.09
CA ASP A 48 -12.28 12.17 1.53
C ASP A 48 -12.45 13.56 2.17
N GLY A 49 -12.07 13.71 3.45
CA GLY A 49 -12.21 14.96 4.21
C GLY A 49 -13.64 15.48 4.40
N CYS A 50 -14.69 14.68 4.12
CA CYS A 50 -16.07 15.14 4.21
C CYS A 50 -16.56 15.21 5.67
N THR A 51 -17.50 16.11 5.93
CA THR A 51 -18.16 16.27 7.23
C THR A 51 -19.60 15.79 7.16
N TRP A 52 -19.98 14.87 8.04
CA TRP A 52 -21.32 14.35 8.21
C TRP A 52 -21.84 14.77 9.57
N ARG A 53 -22.98 15.46 9.65
CA ARG A 53 -23.48 15.96 10.95
C ARG A 53 -24.99 16.07 11.07
N ASP A 54 -25.44 16.33 12.31
CA ASP A 54 -26.82 16.67 12.68
C ASP A 54 -27.87 15.59 12.33
N GLY A 55 -27.45 14.33 12.22
CA GLY A 55 -28.27 13.18 11.85
C GLY A 55 -28.06 12.67 10.42
N ALA A 56 -27.08 13.21 9.68
CA ALA A 56 -26.79 12.74 8.32
C ALA A 56 -26.31 11.27 8.30
N VAL A 57 -26.67 10.56 7.24
CA VAL A 57 -26.36 9.12 7.05
C VAL A 57 -25.66 8.89 5.71
N LEU A 58 -24.58 8.12 5.72
CA LEU A 58 -23.94 7.56 4.52
C LEU A 58 -24.26 6.06 4.45
N VAL A 59 -24.98 5.63 3.41
CA VAL A 59 -25.29 4.21 3.16
C VAL A 59 -24.48 3.71 1.97
N LEU A 60 -23.72 2.64 2.17
CA LEU A 60 -23.05 1.87 1.12
C LEU A 60 -23.87 0.60 0.90
N LEU A 61 -24.74 0.59 -0.12
CA LEU A 61 -25.71 -0.48 -0.33
C LEU A 61 -25.20 -1.49 -1.36
N GLY A 62 -24.67 -2.61 -0.86
CA GLY A 62 -24.17 -3.74 -1.64
C GLY A 62 -25.28 -4.52 -2.35
N ASN A 63 -24.99 -5.04 -3.54
CA ASN A 63 -25.81 -6.05 -4.21
C ASN A 63 -24.92 -7.15 -4.81
N ALA A 64 -25.23 -8.42 -4.53
CA ALA A 64 -24.50 -9.59 -5.04
C ALA A 64 -24.52 -9.70 -6.58
N TYR A 65 -25.53 -9.12 -7.22
CA TYR A 65 -25.74 -9.12 -8.66
C TYR A 65 -25.29 -7.83 -9.34
N ALA A 66 -24.47 -7.01 -8.67
CA ALA A 66 -23.88 -5.82 -9.27
C ALA A 66 -23.10 -6.19 -10.55
N SER A 67 -23.20 -5.35 -11.58
CA SER A 67 -22.46 -5.56 -12.86
C SER A 67 -20.96 -5.25 -12.77
N VAL A 68 -20.48 -4.91 -11.58
CA VAL A 68 -19.12 -4.47 -11.28
C VAL A 68 -18.17 -5.65 -11.13
N GLY A 69 -17.04 -5.62 -11.83
CA GLY A 69 -16.03 -6.70 -11.79
C GLY A 69 -15.16 -6.72 -10.53
N SER A 70 -14.93 -5.56 -9.91
CA SER A 70 -14.24 -5.37 -8.62
C SER A 70 -14.56 -3.97 -8.09
N LEU A 71 -14.56 -3.78 -6.77
CA LEU A 71 -15.03 -2.54 -6.15
C LEU A 71 -14.04 -2.04 -5.10
N ASN A 72 -13.64 -0.78 -5.17
CA ASN A 72 -12.92 -0.10 -4.10
C ASN A 72 -13.79 0.98 -3.49
N VAL A 73 -13.98 0.97 -2.17
CA VAL A 73 -14.62 2.05 -1.43
C VAL A 73 -13.63 2.59 -0.41
N LEU A 74 -13.33 3.88 -0.48
CA LEU A 74 -12.44 4.59 0.44
C LEU A 74 -13.23 5.66 1.19
N VAL A 75 -13.35 5.50 2.50
CA VAL A 75 -13.89 6.51 3.41
C VAL A 75 -12.73 6.97 4.30
N THR A 76 -12.06 8.05 3.92
CA THR A 76 -10.81 8.52 4.55
C THR A 76 -10.91 9.95 5.11
N GLY A 77 -10.36 10.17 6.31
CA GLY A 77 -10.23 11.52 6.90
C GLY A 77 -11.54 12.28 7.17
N ASN A 78 -12.69 11.59 7.15
CA ASN A 78 -14.01 12.21 7.32
C ASN A 78 -14.30 12.48 8.80
N THR A 79 -15.16 13.46 9.07
CA THR A 79 -15.69 13.76 10.42
C THR A 79 -17.18 13.46 10.47
N PHE A 80 -17.58 12.48 11.29
CA PHE A 80 -18.98 12.15 11.57
C PHE A 80 -19.35 12.65 12.97
N ARG A 81 -20.29 13.60 13.11
CA ARG A 81 -20.76 14.16 14.39
C ARG A 81 -22.27 14.04 14.53
N ASP A 82 -22.74 13.13 15.38
CA ASP A 82 -24.13 12.67 15.38
C ASP A 82 -24.57 12.25 13.96
N ALA A 83 -23.74 11.45 13.31
CA ALA A 83 -23.94 10.96 11.96
C ALA A 83 -23.51 9.49 11.87
N LEU A 84 -24.04 8.77 10.89
CA LEU A 84 -23.95 7.31 10.83
C LEU A 84 -23.42 6.82 9.48
N LEU A 85 -22.46 5.90 9.51
CA LEU A 85 -22.00 5.14 8.35
C LEU A 85 -22.65 3.75 8.35
N ILE A 86 -23.27 3.35 7.23
CA ILE A 86 -23.97 2.08 7.07
C ILE A 86 -23.48 1.30 5.84
N PRO A 87 -22.53 0.35 6.01
CA PRO A 87 -22.29 -0.71 5.03
C PRO A 87 -23.36 -1.80 5.20
N GLU A 88 -24.21 -1.99 4.18
CA GLU A 88 -25.37 -2.89 4.23
C GLU A 88 -25.44 -3.77 2.97
N GLY A 89 -25.84 -5.03 3.15
CA GLY A 89 -26.05 -5.99 2.06
C GLY A 89 -24.82 -6.78 1.63
N VAL A 90 -24.97 -7.47 0.49
CA VAL A 90 -23.96 -8.37 -0.08
C VAL A 90 -23.14 -7.63 -1.12
N PHE A 91 -21.82 -7.59 -0.98
CA PHE A 91 -20.94 -6.91 -1.92
C PHE A 91 -20.46 -7.84 -3.05
N PRO A 92 -20.13 -7.30 -4.25
CA PRO A 92 -19.58 -8.08 -5.35
C PRO A 92 -18.21 -8.70 -4.98
N PRO A 93 -17.75 -9.74 -5.70
CA PRO A 93 -16.42 -10.32 -5.50
C PRO A 93 -15.31 -9.28 -5.69
N ARG A 94 -14.16 -9.46 -5.03
CA ARG A 94 -13.03 -8.52 -5.03
C ARG A 94 -13.46 -7.10 -4.65
N THR A 95 -14.22 -6.98 -3.56
CA THR A 95 -14.56 -5.70 -2.93
C THR A 95 -13.54 -5.35 -1.86
N ASN A 96 -12.96 -4.16 -1.88
CA ASN A 96 -12.17 -3.59 -0.81
C ASN A 96 -12.85 -2.32 -0.25
N ILE A 97 -13.37 -2.39 0.98
CA ILE A 97 -13.94 -1.25 1.71
C ILE A 97 -12.94 -0.84 2.79
N THR A 98 -12.25 0.27 2.58
CA THR A 98 -11.30 0.86 3.54
C THR A 98 -11.94 2.09 4.19
N ILE A 99 -12.10 2.04 5.50
CA ILE A 99 -12.60 3.13 6.35
C ILE A 99 -11.45 3.54 7.26
N SER A 100 -10.72 4.60 6.90
CA SER A 100 -9.44 4.94 7.54
C SER A 100 -9.31 6.39 8.02
N GLY A 101 -8.68 6.59 9.18
CA GLY A 101 -8.35 7.94 9.67
C GLY A 101 -9.56 8.86 9.94
N ASN A 102 -10.78 8.33 10.04
CA ASN A 102 -11.99 9.12 10.27
C ASN A 102 -12.18 9.40 11.77
N ARG A 103 -12.88 10.49 12.08
CA ARG A 103 -13.33 10.81 13.45
C ARG A 103 -14.84 10.67 13.55
N PHE A 104 -15.30 9.74 14.38
CA PHE A 104 -16.70 9.57 14.72
C PHE A 104 -16.97 10.12 16.12
N THR A 105 -18.07 10.84 16.28
CA THR A 105 -18.55 11.37 17.56
C THR A 105 -20.06 11.17 17.63
N VAL A 106 -20.55 10.42 18.62
CA VAL A 106 -21.98 10.15 18.81
C VAL A 106 -22.44 10.55 20.22
N THR A 107 -23.44 11.41 20.28
CA THR A 107 -24.05 11.95 21.53
C THR A 107 -25.52 11.58 21.69
N ARG A 108 -26.14 11.02 20.64
CA ARG A 108 -27.54 10.59 20.59
C ARG A 108 -27.74 9.46 19.59
N LEU A 109 -28.88 8.77 19.68
CA LEU A 109 -29.28 7.79 18.67
C LEU A 109 -29.57 8.50 17.34
N ILE A 110 -29.05 7.93 16.25
CA ILE A 110 -29.33 8.37 14.87
C ILE A 110 -30.33 7.38 14.27
N PRO A 111 -31.61 7.74 14.13
CA PRO A 111 -32.61 6.85 13.56
C PRO A 111 -32.41 6.70 12.04
N ARG A 112 -32.63 5.49 11.51
CA ARG A 112 -32.69 5.23 10.06
C ARG A 112 -33.98 4.47 9.75
N THR A 113 -34.72 4.93 8.76
CA THR A 113 -35.99 4.30 8.36
C THR A 113 -35.74 2.86 7.91
N GLY A 114 -36.41 1.89 8.55
CA GLY A 114 -36.21 0.46 8.23
C GLY A 114 -34.96 -0.19 8.82
N LEU A 115 -34.33 0.39 9.85
CA LEU A 115 -33.32 -0.30 10.66
C LEU A 115 -33.51 0.04 12.15
N VAL A 116 -33.87 -0.95 12.97
CA VAL A 116 -34.15 -0.72 14.40
C VAL A 116 -32.85 -0.74 15.22
N ILE A 117 -32.10 0.37 15.18
CA ILE A 117 -30.88 0.55 15.95
C ILE A 117 -31.25 0.82 17.42
N GLY A 118 -30.98 -0.14 18.32
CA GLY A 118 -31.28 0.01 19.75
C GLY A 118 -30.35 0.94 20.54
N ASN A 119 -29.09 1.12 20.08
CA ASN A 119 -28.03 1.85 20.78
C ASN A 119 -27.38 2.92 19.88
N PRO A 120 -27.04 4.12 20.39
CA PRO A 120 -26.23 5.11 19.67
C PRO A 120 -24.96 4.48 19.10
N SER A 121 -24.74 4.61 17.80
CA SER A 121 -23.68 3.91 17.07
C SER A 121 -22.96 4.81 16.06
N CYS A 122 -21.67 4.55 15.83
CA CYS A 122 -20.86 5.29 14.84
C CYS A 122 -20.90 4.62 13.46
N VAL A 123 -20.81 3.30 13.44
CA VAL A 123 -20.99 2.45 12.26
C VAL A 123 -22.06 1.42 12.57
N ALA A 124 -23.11 1.37 11.76
CA ALA A 124 -24.12 0.32 11.82
C ALA A 124 -24.01 -0.58 10.58
N MET A 125 -24.31 -1.86 10.72
CA MET A 125 -24.25 -2.83 9.64
C MET A 125 -25.50 -3.70 9.68
N ASN A 126 -26.05 -3.97 8.50
CA ASN A 126 -27.16 -4.91 8.36
C ASN A 126 -26.83 -5.91 7.25
N GLY A 127 -26.67 -7.18 7.64
CA GLY A 127 -26.42 -8.26 6.69
C GLY A 127 -25.20 -8.03 5.80
N LEU A 128 -24.14 -7.41 6.34
CA LEU A 128 -22.89 -7.22 5.62
C LEU A 128 -22.30 -8.59 5.27
N VAL A 129 -22.29 -8.91 3.97
CA VAL A 129 -21.66 -10.10 3.44
C VAL A 129 -20.54 -9.68 2.50
N ILE A 130 -19.31 -10.03 2.87
CA ILE A 130 -18.15 -9.97 1.98
C ILE A 130 -17.69 -11.38 1.64
N SER A 131 -17.43 -11.61 0.36
CA SER A 131 -16.95 -12.89 -0.12
C SER A 131 -16.08 -12.79 -1.37
N ASN A 132 -15.39 -13.89 -1.69
CA ASN A 132 -14.57 -14.06 -2.89
C ASN A 132 -13.49 -12.97 -3.00
N ASP A 133 -12.43 -13.14 -2.23
CA ASP A 133 -11.24 -12.27 -2.23
C ASP A 133 -11.55 -10.80 -1.86
N SER A 134 -12.47 -10.60 -0.90
CA SER A 134 -12.95 -9.28 -0.47
C SER A 134 -12.46 -8.88 0.92
N ALA A 135 -12.29 -7.58 1.16
CA ALA A 135 -11.83 -6.99 2.41
C ALA A 135 -12.76 -5.86 2.90
N VAL A 136 -13.04 -5.82 4.20
CA VAL A 136 -13.51 -4.60 4.90
C VAL A 136 -12.50 -4.28 5.99
N VAL A 137 -11.98 -3.06 6.01
CA VAL A 137 -10.89 -2.64 6.90
C VAL A 137 -11.27 -1.32 7.55
N LEU A 138 -11.37 -1.32 8.88
CA LEU A 138 -11.48 -0.12 9.70
C LEU A 138 -10.13 0.12 10.38
N SER A 139 -9.39 1.16 9.99
CA SER A 139 -8.04 1.42 10.52
C SER A 139 -7.72 2.87 10.87
N GLY A 140 -7.03 3.09 11.99
CA GLY A 140 -6.61 4.44 12.41
C GLY A 140 -7.77 5.42 12.69
N ASN A 141 -9.01 4.94 12.88
CA ASN A 141 -10.15 5.80 13.18
C ASN A 141 -10.21 6.13 14.67
N VAL A 142 -10.82 7.27 15.00
CA VAL A 142 -11.16 7.67 16.37
C VAL A 142 -12.66 7.58 16.56
N PHE A 143 -13.11 6.74 17.47
CA PHE A 143 -14.52 6.60 17.86
C PHE A 143 -14.75 7.24 19.21
N GLN A 144 -15.65 8.22 19.29
CA GLN A 144 -16.01 8.89 20.53
C GLN A 144 -17.51 8.77 20.77
N SER A 145 -17.90 8.31 21.97
CA SER A 145 -19.30 8.33 22.40
C SER A 145 -19.44 9.12 23.70
N ALA A 146 -20.48 9.94 23.79
CA ALA A 146 -20.87 10.65 25.02
C ALA A 146 -22.04 9.98 25.77
N THR A 147 -22.60 8.87 25.26
CA THR A 147 -23.80 8.23 25.84
C THR A 147 -23.46 7.01 26.67
N ALA A 148 -23.98 6.96 27.90
CA ALA A 148 -23.69 5.94 28.90
C ALA A 148 -23.94 4.48 28.45
N SER A 149 -24.78 4.28 27.44
CA SER A 149 -24.86 3.06 26.64
C SER A 149 -24.71 3.45 25.17
N SER A 150 -23.87 2.73 24.44
CA SER A 150 -23.51 2.98 23.04
C SER A 150 -22.80 1.78 22.44
N SER A 151 -22.77 1.73 21.11
CA SER A 151 -21.90 0.83 20.37
C SER A 151 -20.94 1.64 19.49
N ALA A 152 -19.71 1.18 19.22
CA ALA A 152 -18.89 1.83 18.19
C ALA A 152 -19.26 1.27 16.81
N ILE A 153 -19.23 -0.05 16.70
CA ILE A 153 -19.67 -0.85 15.55
C ILE A 153 -20.83 -1.73 15.99
N TYR A 154 -21.97 -1.68 15.28
CA TYR A 154 -23.17 -2.45 15.62
C TYR A 154 -23.74 -3.17 14.41
N VAL A 155 -23.69 -4.50 14.42
CA VAL A 155 -24.38 -5.38 13.47
C VAL A 155 -25.75 -5.73 14.05
N VAL A 156 -26.83 -5.29 13.39
CA VAL A 156 -28.18 -5.27 13.97
C VAL A 156 -29.01 -6.50 13.57
N GLU A 157 -29.71 -6.48 12.43
CA GLU A 157 -30.79 -7.45 12.15
C GLU A 157 -30.30 -8.73 11.46
N SER A 158 -29.11 -8.73 10.86
CA SER A 158 -28.57 -9.84 10.06
C SER A 158 -27.08 -10.05 10.32
N ALA A 159 -26.65 -11.31 10.30
CA ALA A 159 -25.29 -11.75 10.60
C ALA A 159 -24.21 -11.02 9.78
N LEU A 160 -23.06 -10.71 10.41
CA LEU A 160 -21.83 -10.43 9.66
C LEU A 160 -21.33 -11.74 9.06
N ARG A 161 -21.08 -11.76 7.74
CA ARG A 161 -20.56 -12.94 7.04
C ARG A 161 -19.30 -12.60 6.24
N VAL A 162 -18.27 -13.39 6.46
CA VAL A 162 -17.00 -13.32 5.75
C VAL A 162 -16.70 -14.71 5.18
N SER A 163 -16.58 -14.85 3.86
CA SER A 163 -16.34 -16.16 3.25
C SER A 163 -15.45 -16.16 2.02
N TRP A 164 -14.83 -17.29 1.68
CA TRP A 164 -14.01 -17.46 0.48
C TRP A 164 -12.86 -16.44 0.40
N HIS A 165 -11.77 -16.72 1.12
CA HIS A 165 -10.52 -15.91 1.11
C HIS A 165 -10.75 -14.42 1.43
N SER A 166 -11.71 -14.10 2.29
CA SER A 166 -12.10 -12.73 2.60
C SER A 166 -11.76 -12.32 4.04
N VAL A 167 -11.62 -11.01 4.30
CA VAL A 167 -11.21 -10.48 5.60
C VAL A 167 -12.09 -9.33 6.09
N PHE A 168 -12.51 -9.37 7.37
CA PHE A 168 -13.04 -8.22 8.09
C PHE A 168 -12.07 -7.81 9.19
N ALA A 169 -11.52 -6.61 9.12
CA ALA A 169 -10.42 -6.16 9.96
C ALA A 169 -10.76 -4.85 10.70
N VAL A 170 -10.49 -4.81 12.01
CA VAL A 170 -10.59 -3.61 12.86
C VAL A 170 -9.22 -3.42 13.53
N VAL A 171 -8.40 -2.53 12.98
CA VAL A 171 -6.95 -2.51 13.23
C VAL A 171 -6.43 -1.12 13.59
N GLY A 172 -5.80 -0.95 14.75
CA GLY A 172 -5.17 0.33 15.12
C GLY A 172 -6.14 1.51 15.31
N ASN A 173 -7.37 1.26 15.79
CA ASN A 173 -8.34 2.32 16.07
C ASN A 173 -8.33 2.72 17.55
N THR A 174 -8.73 3.96 17.84
CA THR A 174 -8.85 4.49 19.20
C THR A 174 -10.32 4.66 19.58
N PHE A 175 -10.71 4.18 20.76
CA PHE A 175 -12.09 4.18 21.26
C PHE A 175 -12.21 4.94 22.59
N HIS A 176 -12.89 6.09 22.55
CA HIS A 176 -13.22 6.96 23.68
C HIS A 176 -14.72 6.82 24.01
N MET A 177 -15.11 5.74 24.67
CA MET A 177 -16.51 5.44 24.96
C MET A 177 -16.90 5.96 26.35
N ALA A 178 -17.91 6.82 26.47
CA ALA A 178 -18.40 7.27 27.77
C ALA A 178 -19.35 6.24 28.40
N GLY A 179 -19.03 5.76 29.60
CA GLY A 179 -19.91 4.96 30.45
C GLY A 179 -19.72 3.45 30.31
N GLY A 180 -19.73 2.77 31.46
CA GLY A 180 -19.47 1.34 31.58
C GLY A 180 -20.51 0.40 30.97
N ASN A 181 -21.58 0.91 30.35
CA ASN A 181 -22.54 0.11 29.56
C ASN A 181 -22.29 0.18 28.04
N ALA A 182 -21.20 0.81 27.58
CA ALA A 182 -20.81 0.81 26.17
C ALA A 182 -20.30 -0.57 25.70
N THR A 183 -20.43 -0.88 24.42
CA THR A 183 -19.89 -2.10 23.77
C THR A 183 -19.16 -1.74 22.48
N LEU A 184 -17.89 -2.08 22.30
CA LEU A 184 -17.17 -1.63 21.09
C LEU A 184 -17.75 -2.26 19.81
N ILE A 185 -17.79 -3.59 19.77
CA ILE A 185 -18.31 -4.36 18.63
C ILE A 185 -19.50 -5.19 19.12
N HIS A 186 -20.70 -4.70 18.84
CA HIS A 186 -21.96 -5.38 19.15
C HIS A 186 -22.40 -6.17 17.92
N LEU A 187 -22.42 -7.49 18.02
CA LEU A 187 -22.87 -8.41 16.98
C LEU A 187 -24.17 -9.06 17.45
N GLU A 188 -25.30 -8.43 17.11
CA GLU A 188 -26.62 -8.93 17.45
C GLU A 188 -27.02 -10.02 16.45
N GLY A 189 -27.59 -9.66 15.31
CA GLY A 189 -28.23 -10.60 14.39
C GLY A 189 -29.64 -11.02 14.85
N PRO A 190 -30.38 -11.76 14.02
CA PRO A 190 -31.73 -12.18 14.32
C PRO A 190 -31.69 -13.45 15.18
N SER A 191 -32.67 -13.60 16.09
CA SER A 191 -32.73 -14.70 17.07
C SER A 191 -32.78 -16.12 16.50
N GLN A 192 -33.02 -16.25 15.20
CA GLN A 192 -33.04 -17.52 14.46
C GLN A 192 -31.77 -17.77 13.62
N SER A 193 -30.73 -16.91 13.71
CA SER A 193 -29.51 -17.08 12.91
C SER A 193 -28.22 -16.80 13.70
N LEU A 194 -27.09 -16.72 12.99
CA LEU A 194 -25.77 -16.44 13.53
C LEU A 194 -25.61 -14.94 13.83
N SER A 195 -24.78 -14.58 14.80
CA SER A 195 -24.25 -13.20 14.92
C SER A 195 -23.05 -12.99 14.00
N LEU A 196 -22.19 -14.03 13.87
CA LEU A 196 -20.98 -14.00 13.05
C LEU A 196 -20.76 -15.36 12.36
N SER A 197 -20.41 -15.31 11.07
CA SER A 197 -20.04 -16.47 10.26
C SER A 197 -18.75 -16.20 9.48
N VAL A 198 -17.69 -16.97 9.76
CA VAL A 198 -16.40 -16.90 9.06
C VAL A 198 -16.10 -18.25 8.43
N LEU A 199 -16.04 -18.32 7.10
CA LEU A 199 -16.09 -19.59 6.35
C LEU A 199 -15.03 -19.64 5.24
N ASN A 200 -14.51 -20.83 4.94
CA ASN A 200 -13.70 -21.11 3.74
C ASN A 200 -12.49 -20.16 3.62
N ASN A 201 -11.44 -20.44 4.39
CA ASN A 201 -10.16 -19.74 4.36
C ASN A 201 -10.30 -18.22 4.61
N SER A 202 -11.20 -17.81 5.51
CA SER A 202 -11.48 -16.39 5.77
C SER A 202 -11.12 -15.98 7.19
N ALA A 203 -10.95 -14.67 7.43
CA ALA A 203 -10.57 -14.16 8.74
C ALA A 203 -11.40 -12.96 9.22
N VAL A 204 -11.62 -12.90 10.54
CA VAL A 204 -12.06 -11.69 11.26
C VAL A 204 -10.96 -11.32 12.24
N VAL A 205 -10.39 -10.11 12.13
CA VAL A 205 -9.18 -9.73 12.85
C VAL A 205 -9.33 -8.38 13.52
N ILE A 206 -9.24 -8.37 14.85
CA ILE A 206 -9.30 -7.17 15.68
C ILE A 206 -7.96 -7.01 16.40
N ARG A 207 -7.11 -6.09 15.92
CA ARG A 207 -5.70 -6.02 16.31
C ARG A 207 -5.21 -4.61 16.64
N GLY A 208 -4.44 -4.46 17.71
CA GLY A 208 -3.72 -3.20 18.01
C GLY A 208 -4.62 -1.99 18.32
N ASN A 209 -5.88 -2.21 18.73
CA ASN A 209 -6.79 -1.11 19.06
C ASN A 209 -6.59 -0.64 20.51
N VAL A 210 -6.83 0.65 20.76
CA VAL A 210 -6.73 1.28 22.09
C VAL A 210 -8.13 1.68 22.57
N VAL A 211 -8.51 1.24 23.76
CA VAL A 211 -9.80 1.53 24.40
C VAL A 211 -9.54 2.34 25.68
N SER A 212 -9.65 3.66 25.60
CA SER A 212 -9.21 4.56 26.69
C SER A 212 -10.14 4.61 27.91
N SER A 213 -11.30 3.96 27.82
CA SER A 213 -12.38 4.08 28.79
C SER A 213 -12.87 2.70 29.23
N GLN A 214 -13.44 2.61 30.43
CA GLN A 214 -14.08 1.39 30.90
C GLN A 214 -15.38 1.12 30.10
N VAL A 215 -15.55 -0.12 29.61
CA VAL A 215 -16.68 -0.54 28.76
C VAL A 215 -17.33 -1.82 29.28
N GLN A 216 -18.58 -2.12 28.89
CA GLN A 216 -19.21 -3.38 29.29
C GLN A 216 -18.54 -4.57 28.57
N CYS A 217 -18.44 -4.46 27.25
CA CYS A 217 -17.84 -5.48 26.41
C CYS A 217 -17.00 -4.88 25.28
N VAL A 218 -15.90 -5.52 24.91
CA VAL A 218 -15.18 -5.14 23.68
C VAL A 218 -15.82 -5.83 22.48
N ILE A 219 -16.06 -7.14 22.58
CA ILE A 219 -16.84 -7.92 21.61
C ILE A 219 -18.02 -8.57 22.33
N PHE A 220 -19.23 -8.34 21.81
CA PHE A 220 -20.45 -8.99 22.25
C PHE A 220 -21.13 -9.72 21.09
N LEU A 221 -21.31 -11.03 21.21
CA LEU A 221 -22.07 -11.89 20.30
C LEU A 221 -23.37 -12.31 20.99
N ARG A 222 -24.52 -11.89 20.45
CA ARG A 222 -25.83 -12.18 21.06
C ARG A 222 -26.31 -13.61 20.79
N TRP A 223 -26.08 -14.09 19.57
CA TRP A 223 -26.46 -15.40 19.06
C TRP A 223 -25.22 -16.21 18.65
N ALA A 224 -25.39 -17.18 17.76
CA ALA A 224 -24.35 -18.16 17.48
C ALA A 224 -23.14 -17.59 16.72
N LEU A 225 -21.96 -18.10 17.07
CA LEU A 225 -20.70 -17.89 16.35
C LEU A 225 -20.38 -19.14 15.51
N ARG A 226 -20.03 -18.95 14.23
CA ARG A 226 -19.54 -20.04 13.36
C ARG A 226 -18.21 -19.66 12.72
N VAL A 227 -17.19 -20.50 12.91
CA VAL A 227 -15.87 -20.40 12.28
C VAL A 227 -15.56 -21.77 11.66
N GLU A 228 -15.43 -21.85 10.33
CA GLU A 228 -15.41 -23.14 9.63
C GLU A 228 -14.51 -23.16 8.39
N SER A 229 -13.99 -24.35 8.06
CA SER A 229 -13.16 -24.61 6.88
C SER A 229 -11.92 -23.72 6.85
N GLN A 230 -10.95 -24.02 7.73
CA GLN A 230 -9.65 -23.34 7.83
C GLN A 230 -9.78 -21.82 8.00
N SER A 231 -10.80 -21.36 8.74
CA SER A 231 -11.06 -19.95 9.00
C SER A 231 -10.62 -19.52 10.40
N ALA A 232 -10.38 -18.22 10.59
CA ALA A 232 -9.86 -17.66 11.84
C ALA A 232 -10.67 -16.48 12.39
N VAL A 233 -10.80 -16.40 13.71
CA VAL A 233 -11.21 -15.19 14.43
C VAL A 233 -10.09 -14.82 15.40
N VAL A 234 -9.51 -13.63 15.25
CA VAL A 234 -8.30 -13.19 15.95
C VAL A 234 -8.57 -11.89 16.71
N PHE A 235 -8.27 -11.89 18.00
CA PHE A 235 -8.30 -10.70 18.86
C PHE A 235 -6.91 -10.52 19.50
N GLN A 236 -6.06 -9.68 18.91
CA GLN A 236 -4.62 -9.66 19.20
C GLN A 236 -4.09 -8.28 19.60
N GLY A 237 -3.31 -8.20 20.67
CA GLY A 237 -2.50 -7.01 20.98
C GLY A 237 -3.32 -5.72 21.20
N ASN A 238 -4.56 -5.83 21.66
CA ASN A 238 -5.39 -4.66 21.96
C ASN A 238 -5.13 -4.18 23.40
N GLU A 239 -5.14 -2.87 23.60
CA GLU A 239 -5.01 -2.24 24.91
C GLU A 239 -6.36 -1.68 25.37
N MET A 240 -6.74 -1.97 26.62
CA MET A 240 -8.03 -1.61 27.19
C MET A 240 -7.86 -0.99 28.58
N GLN A 241 -8.62 0.08 28.86
CA GLN A 241 -8.64 0.65 30.19
C GLN A 241 -9.34 -0.31 31.16
N GLY A 242 -10.56 -0.79 30.88
CA GLY A 242 -11.26 -1.76 31.73
C GLY A 242 -12.49 -2.37 31.05
N SER A 243 -12.93 -3.58 31.48
CA SER A 243 -14.23 -4.11 31.04
C SER A 243 -14.90 -5.13 31.97
N LEU A 244 -16.18 -5.43 31.73
CA LEU A 244 -16.88 -6.54 32.41
C LEU A 244 -16.55 -7.90 31.75
N ASN A 245 -16.50 -7.93 30.42
CA ASN A 245 -15.95 -9.04 29.63
C ASN A 245 -15.26 -8.48 28.37
N VAL A 246 -14.06 -8.92 28.01
CA VAL A 246 -13.46 -8.48 26.74
C VAL A 246 -14.14 -9.17 25.56
N PHE A 247 -14.28 -10.50 25.65
CA PHE A 247 -15.05 -11.29 24.69
C PHE A 247 -16.24 -11.95 25.38
N ARG A 248 -17.45 -11.67 24.89
CA ARG A 248 -18.69 -12.22 25.45
C ARG A 248 -19.54 -12.86 24.36
N SER A 249 -19.76 -14.16 24.44
CA SER A 249 -20.71 -14.90 23.59
C SER A 249 -21.86 -15.42 24.44
N MET A 250 -23.09 -15.09 24.04
CA MET A 250 -24.31 -15.44 24.77
C MET A 250 -25.01 -16.70 24.23
N PHE A 251 -24.48 -17.35 23.19
CA PHE A 251 -25.06 -18.56 22.59
C PHE A 251 -23.99 -19.56 22.10
N LEU A 252 -24.43 -20.60 21.37
CA LEU A 252 -23.58 -21.70 20.88
C LEU A 252 -22.46 -21.18 19.97
N SER A 253 -21.24 -21.70 20.19
CA SER A 253 -20.09 -21.43 19.33
C SER A 253 -19.70 -22.71 18.59
N TYR A 254 -19.45 -22.60 17.28
CA TYR A 254 -19.10 -23.70 16.39
C TYR A 254 -17.76 -23.38 15.73
N ILE A 255 -16.73 -24.19 15.99
CA ILE A 255 -15.39 -23.99 15.45
C ILE A 255 -14.95 -25.34 14.86
N TYR A 256 -15.01 -25.43 13.52
CA TYR A 256 -14.98 -26.71 12.80
C TYR A 256 -13.96 -26.73 11.66
N TYR A 257 -13.42 -27.92 11.38
CA TYR A 257 -12.57 -28.22 10.23
C TYR A 257 -11.32 -27.34 10.15
N ASN A 258 -10.38 -27.56 11.07
CA ASN A 258 -9.10 -26.84 11.19
C ASN A 258 -9.26 -25.32 11.36
N SER A 259 -10.30 -24.87 12.05
CA SER A 259 -10.56 -23.45 12.31
C SER A 259 -10.04 -23.01 13.68
N TRP A 260 -9.90 -21.68 13.87
CA TRP A 260 -9.25 -21.10 15.05
C TRP A 260 -9.97 -19.89 15.62
N LEU A 261 -10.08 -19.86 16.94
CA LEU A 261 -10.45 -18.67 17.71
C LEU A 261 -9.27 -18.31 18.63
N GLN A 262 -8.61 -17.18 18.37
CA GLN A 262 -7.43 -16.73 19.10
C GLN A 262 -7.72 -15.41 19.84
N LEU A 263 -7.37 -15.35 21.12
CA LEU A 263 -7.28 -14.11 21.88
C LEU A 263 -5.89 -13.99 22.52
N SER A 264 -5.00 -13.19 21.94
CA SER A 264 -3.57 -13.19 22.30
C SER A 264 -2.95 -11.81 22.56
N GLY A 265 -2.06 -11.73 23.55
CA GLY A 265 -1.23 -10.54 23.79
C GLY A 265 -1.96 -9.26 24.20
N ASN A 266 -3.21 -9.35 24.67
CA ASN A 266 -4.01 -8.16 24.99
C ASN A 266 -3.71 -7.64 26.41
N LEU A 267 -3.75 -6.32 26.61
CA LEU A 267 -3.50 -5.64 27.88
C LEU A 267 -4.78 -4.99 28.40
N CYS A 268 -5.10 -5.18 29.68
CA CYS A 268 -6.19 -4.46 30.36
C CYS A 268 -5.71 -3.85 31.68
N ARG A 269 -5.94 -2.55 31.86
CA ARG A 269 -5.38 -1.76 32.96
C ARG A 269 -6.22 -1.78 34.25
N GLU A 270 -7.50 -2.06 34.17
CA GLU A 270 -8.42 -2.10 35.32
C GLU A 270 -9.01 -3.51 35.51
N PRO A 271 -9.44 -3.86 36.75
CA PRO A 271 -10.01 -5.16 37.07
C PRO A 271 -11.24 -5.51 36.23
N LEU A 272 -11.28 -6.77 35.78
CA LEU A 272 -12.48 -7.38 35.21
C LEU A 272 -13.53 -7.61 36.31
N SER A 273 -14.79 -7.27 36.05
CA SER A 273 -15.87 -7.58 36.99
C SER A 273 -16.43 -9.00 36.84
N LYS A 274 -16.01 -9.78 35.82
CA LYS A 274 -16.48 -11.16 35.61
C LYS A 274 -15.44 -12.12 35.01
N ALA A 275 -15.09 -11.97 33.73
CA ALA A 275 -14.13 -12.86 33.05
C ALA A 275 -13.55 -12.23 31.77
N PHE A 276 -12.34 -12.61 31.35
CA PHE A 276 -11.76 -12.08 30.10
C PHE A 276 -12.53 -12.59 28.88
N VAL A 277 -12.67 -13.91 28.77
CA VAL A 277 -13.50 -14.60 27.78
C VAL A 277 -14.66 -15.31 28.49
N TYR A 278 -15.88 -14.90 28.19
CA TYR A 278 -17.11 -15.52 28.68
C TYR A 278 -17.92 -16.09 27.52
N ILE A 279 -18.00 -17.41 27.42
CA ILE A 279 -18.85 -18.11 26.46
C ILE A 279 -19.95 -18.81 27.26
N HIS A 280 -21.18 -18.30 27.19
CA HIS A 280 -22.27 -18.70 28.07
C HIS A 280 -22.77 -20.12 27.81
N TYR A 281 -22.92 -20.49 26.52
CA TYR A 281 -23.28 -21.84 26.09
C TYR A 281 -22.02 -22.62 25.66
N THR A 282 -22.19 -23.68 24.86
CA THR A 282 -21.14 -24.63 24.55
C THR A 282 -20.26 -24.17 23.41
N VAL A 283 -19.00 -24.60 23.45
CA VAL A 283 -18.07 -24.51 22.32
C VAL A 283 -17.99 -25.90 21.68
N ASN A 284 -18.44 -26.03 20.45
CA ASN A 284 -18.41 -27.29 19.72
C ASN A 284 -17.17 -27.27 18.82
N LEU A 285 -16.21 -28.15 19.10
CA LEU A 285 -14.93 -28.22 18.41
C LEU A 285 -14.85 -29.49 17.54
N ARG A 286 -14.47 -29.32 16.27
CA ARG A 286 -14.17 -30.43 15.34
C ARG A 286 -12.84 -30.16 14.66
N ASP A 287 -11.80 -30.90 15.04
CA ASP A 287 -10.42 -30.79 14.53
C ASP A 287 -9.97 -29.33 14.50
N SER A 288 -10.21 -28.59 15.60
CA SER A 288 -10.12 -27.12 15.66
C SER A 288 -9.70 -26.64 17.03
N THR A 289 -9.16 -25.41 17.10
CA THR A 289 -8.48 -24.88 18.30
C THR A 289 -9.12 -23.59 18.81
N VAL A 290 -9.30 -23.48 20.12
CA VAL A 290 -9.46 -22.19 20.82
C VAL A 290 -8.17 -21.89 21.57
N SER A 291 -7.66 -20.67 21.46
CA SER A 291 -6.47 -20.25 22.20
C SER A 291 -6.64 -18.92 22.90
N VAL A 292 -6.16 -18.85 24.15
CA VAL A 292 -6.13 -17.62 24.97
C VAL A 292 -4.74 -17.50 25.59
N SER A 293 -3.91 -16.59 25.08
CA SER A 293 -2.47 -16.59 25.39
C SER A 293 -1.82 -15.21 25.57
N GLY A 294 -0.81 -15.10 26.43
CA GLY A 294 -0.02 -13.87 26.57
C GLY A 294 -0.80 -12.64 27.05
N ASN A 295 -2.03 -12.81 27.54
CA ASN A 295 -2.89 -11.68 27.94
C ASN A 295 -2.52 -11.22 29.36
N ARG A 296 -2.48 -9.90 29.58
CA ARG A 296 -2.05 -9.28 30.86
C ARG A 296 -3.14 -8.38 31.43
N PHE A 297 -3.45 -8.59 32.70
CA PHE A 297 -4.49 -7.87 33.44
C PHE A 297 -3.93 -7.28 34.73
N MET A 298 -4.51 -6.17 35.20
CA MET A 298 -4.35 -5.72 36.59
C MET A 298 -5.63 -6.02 37.38
N SER A 299 -5.52 -6.54 38.60
CA SER A 299 -6.66 -6.87 39.47
C SER A 299 -6.45 -6.32 40.87
N SER A 300 -7.45 -5.60 41.40
CA SER A 300 -7.47 -5.11 42.78
C SER A 300 -8.17 -6.06 43.77
N THR A 301 -8.92 -7.06 43.28
CA THR A 301 -9.75 -7.95 44.12
C THR A 301 -9.89 -9.34 43.51
N GLY A 302 -9.34 -10.35 44.17
CA GLY A 302 -9.53 -11.76 43.83
C GLY A 302 -8.85 -12.22 42.54
N THR A 303 -8.92 -13.53 42.29
CA THR A 303 -8.34 -14.21 41.13
C THR A 303 -9.30 -14.15 39.94
N PRO A 304 -9.02 -13.38 38.88
CA PRO A 304 -9.95 -13.23 37.76
C PRO A 304 -9.99 -14.49 36.89
N THR A 305 -11.17 -14.80 36.34
CA THR A 305 -11.35 -15.91 35.40
C THR A 305 -10.98 -15.47 33.98
N PHE A 306 -10.00 -16.14 33.35
CA PHE A 306 -9.59 -15.79 31.97
C PHE A 306 -10.47 -16.44 30.91
N LEU A 307 -10.86 -17.70 31.11
CA LEU A 307 -11.78 -18.40 30.22
C LEU A 307 -12.87 -19.08 31.06
N TRP A 308 -14.13 -18.73 30.78
CA TRP A 308 -15.28 -19.32 31.43
C TRP A 308 -16.26 -19.86 30.39
N ILE A 309 -16.39 -21.19 30.38
CA ILE A 309 -17.35 -21.97 29.61
C ILE A 309 -18.16 -22.79 30.63
N PRO A 310 -19.37 -22.38 31.07
CA PRO A 310 -20.08 -23.07 32.14
C PRO A 310 -20.84 -24.32 31.68
N THR A 311 -20.93 -24.59 30.37
CA THR A 311 -21.78 -25.67 29.82
C THR A 311 -21.01 -26.70 29.01
N VAL A 312 -21.46 -27.95 29.12
CA VAL A 312 -20.82 -29.13 28.50
C VAL A 312 -21.29 -29.27 27.05
N PRO A 313 -20.37 -29.45 26.06
CA PRO A 313 -20.73 -29.59 24.66
C PRO A 313 -21.44 -30.91 24.37
N ARG A 314 -22.26 -30.93 23.31
CA ARG A 314 -22.94 -32.15 22.84
C ARG A 314 -22.02 -33.06 22.02
N GLU A 315 -21.05 -32.48 21.31
CA GLU A 315 -20.06 -33.19 20.52
C GLU A 315 -18.69 -32.53 20.63
N LEU A 316 -17.65 -33.35 20.73
CA LEU A 316 -16.24 -32.99 20.62
C LEU A 316 -15.57 -34.00 19.69
N LYS A 317 -14.87 -33.54 18.66
CA LYS A 317 -14.07 -34.39 17.78
C LYS A 317 -12.68 -33.76 17.65
N ASN A 318 -11.68 -34.32 18.33
CA ASN A 318 -10.27 -33.87 18.29
C ASN A 318 -10.06 -32.35 18.47
N GLY A 319 -10.95 -31.69 19.22
CA GLY A 319 -10.85 -30.25 19.48
C GLY A 319 -9.96 -29.94 20.67
N ALA A 320 -9.20 -28.86 20.60
CA ALA A 320 -8.28 -28.43 21.66
C ALA A 320 -8.60 -27.02 22.19
N ILE A 321 -8.42 -26.81 23.49
CA ILE A 321 -8.37 -25.48 24.12
C ILE A 321 -6.97 -25.30 24.68
N VAL A 322 -6.25 -24.27 24.22
CA VAL A 322 -4.88 -23.97 24.65
C VAL A 322 -4.86 -22.65 25.40
N VAL A 323 -4.40 -22.66 26.65
CA VAL A 323 -4.21 -21.44 27.44
C VAL A 323 -2.76 -21.34 27.87
N ALA A 324 -2.09 -20.23 27.57
CA ALA A 324 -0.64 -20.10 27.71
C ALA A 324 -0.21 -18.72 28.19
N CYS A 325 0.58 -18.63 29.28
CA CYS A 325 1.16 -17.38 29.76
C CYS A 325 0.16 -16.21 29.91
N ASN A 326 -0.97 -16.44 30.57
CA ASN A 326 -1.90 -15.37 30.95
C ASN A 326 -1.57 -14.89 32.37
N THR A 327 -1.46 -13.58 32.58
CA THR A 327 -0.91 -13.00 33.82
C THR A 327 -1.81 -11.94 34.46
N VAL A 328 -1.77 -11.85 35.80
CA VAL A 328 -2.50 -10.88 36.60
C VAL A 328 -1.52 -10.18 37.54
N ASN A 329 -1.46 -8.84 37.50
CA ASN A 329 -0.48 -8.04 38.25
C ASN A 329 0.99 -8.46 37.98
N GLY A 330 1.25 -9.16 36.87
CA GLY A 330 2.57 -9.74 36.54
C GLY A 330 2.79 -11.16 37.04
N GLU A 331 1.88 -11.72 37.84
CA GLU A 331 1.98 -13.09 38.38
C GLU A 331 1.17 -14.10 37.55
N GLU A 332 1.63 -15.36 37.56
CA GLU A 332 0.86 -16.52 37.10
C GLU A 332 -0.09 -17.02 38.22
N GLY A 333 -1.17 -17.72 37.85
CA GLY A 333 -2.16 -18.23 38.81
C GLY A 333 -3.61 -17.86 38.49
N VAL A 334 -3.94 -17.68 37.21
CA VAL A 334 -5.27 -17.25 36.76
C VAL A 334 -6.28 -18.41 36.75
N GLN A 335 -7.57 -18.10 36.92
CA GLN A 335 -8.61 -19.13 36.93
C GLN A 335 -9.12 -19.44 35.52
N TYR A 336 -9.30 -20.72 35.21
CA TYR A 336 -10.02 -21.19 34.03
C TYR A 336 -11.19 -22.09 34.47
N ILE A 337 -12.40 -21.78 34.04
CA ILE A 337 -13.61 -22.56 34.33
C ILE A 337 -14.03 -23.24 33.02
N ILE A 338 -13.52 -24.45 32.81
CA ILE A 338 -13.71 -25.25 31.60
C ILE A 338 -14.16 -26.66 32.01
N PRO A 339 -15.20 -27.25 31.38
CA PRO A 339 -15.63 -28.62 31.67
C PRO A 339 -14.55 -29.65 31.31
N SER A 340 -14.43 -30.71 32.10
CA SER A 340 -13.42 -31.78 31.93
C SER A 340 -13.52 -32.57 30.62
N MET A 341 -14.59 -32.41 29.85
CA MET A 341 -14.75 -33.03 28.53
C MET A 341 -13.85 -32.40 27.45
N TYR A 342 -13.46 -31.13 27.59
CA TYR A 342 -12.57 -30.49 26.62
C TYR A 342 -11.13 -30.98 26.81
N ASN A 343 -10.41 -31.20 25.70
CA ASN A 343 -8.96 -31.38 25.76
C ASN A 343 -8.30 -30.02 26.01
N VAL A 344 -7.89 -29.76 27.24
CA VAL A 344 -7.30 -28.49 27.67
C VAL A 344 -5.80 -28.64 27.88
N THR A 345 -5.01 -27.81 27.21
CA THR A 345 -3.57 -27.65 27.45
C THR A 345 -3.33 -26.33 28.17
N ILE A 346 -2.75 -26.39 29.37
CA ILE A 346 -2.40 -25.22 30.19
C ILE A 346 -0.88 -25.10 30.22
N LEU A 347 -0.35 -23.94 29.84
CA LEU A 347 1.08 -23.66 29.73
C LEU A 347 1.45 -22.37 30.49
N THR A 348 2.60 -22.41 31.15
CA THR A 348 3.20 -21.30 31.91
C THR A 348 3.87 -20.30 30.97
N CYS A 349 4.35 -19.17 31.49
CA CYS A 349 5.25 -18.28 30.76
C CYS A 349 6.68 -18.82 30.67
N SER A 350 7.01 -19.89 31.41
CA SER A 350 8.33 -20.55 31.36
C SER A 350 8.43 -21.62 30.27
N ASP A 351 7.31 -22.04 29.69
CA ASP A 351 7.29 -23.08 28.66
C ASP A 351 7.77 -22.55 27.29
N PRO A 352 8.59 -23.32 26.55
CA PRO A 352 9.08 -22.92 25.23
C PRO A 352 7.93 -22.94 24.21
N CYS A 353 7.36 -21.76 23.97
CA CYS A 353 6.33 -21.43 22.98
C CYS A 353 5.20 -22.44 22.72
N ALA A 354 4.00 -22.10 23.15
CA ALA A 354 2.76 -22.75 22.76
C ALA A 354 2.41 -22.51 21.27
N LEU A 355 2.90 -23.34 20.35
CA LEU A 355 2.68 -23.15 18.89
C LEU A 355 1.19 -22.99 18.53
N ALA A 356 0.31 -23.84 19.06
CA ALA A 356 -1.13 -23.79 18.83
C ALA A 356 -1.84 -22.55 19.44
N ALA A 357 -1.10 -21.71 20.18
CA ALA A 357 -1.57 -20.43 20.70
C ALA A 357 -1.01 -19.20 19.95
N SER A 358 0.06 -19.38 19.17
CA SER A 358 0.74 -18.32 18.41
C SER A 358 0.52 -18.43 16.89
N CYS A 359 0.50 -19.66 16.38
CA CYS A 359 0.42 -19.99 14.95
C CYS A 359 -0.92 -20.64 14.62
N PHE A 360 -1.54 -20.27 13.50
CA PHE A 360 -2.76 -20.91 13.02
C PHE A 360 -2.45 -22.34 12.53
N PRO A 361 -2.98 -23.41 13.17
CA PRO A 361 -2.51 -24.78 12.90
C PRO A 361 -2.74 -25.26 11.47
N ALA A 362 -3.79 -24.76 10.78
CA ALA A 362 -4.13 -25.19 9.42
C ALA A 362 -3.09 -24.82 8.36
N TYR A 363 -2.28 -23.78 8.61
CA TYR A 363 -1.31 -23.23 7.66
C TYR A 363 0.09 -23.07 8.27
N THR A 364 0.44 -23.89 9.27
CA THR A 364 1.79 -23.91 9.85
C THR A 364 2.49 -25.22 9.50
N THR A 365 3.66 -25.17 8.87
CA THR A 365 4.42 -26.39 8.48
C THR A 365 5.37 -26.85 9.57
N THR A 366 6.09 -25.89 10.15
CA THR A 366 7.11 -26.04 11.18
C THR A 366 7.16 -24.74 11.97
N ALA A 367 7.62 -24.80 13.21
CA ALA A 367 7.98 -23.60 13.95
C ALA A 367 9.33 -23.84 14.62
N LEU A 368 10.13 -22.78 14.68
CA LEU A 368 11.40 -22.82 15.39
C LEU A 368 11.12 -22.71 16.89
N SER A 369 11.77 -23.56 17.68
CA SER A 369 11.73 -23.57 19.16
C SER A 369 12.12 -22.23 19.78
N ASP A 370 12.92 -21.48 19.03
CA ASP A 370 13.62 -20.28 19.36
C ASP A 370 12.81 -19.06 18.89
N GLY A 371 11.88 -18.61 19.76
CA GLY A 371 11.23 -17.31 19.64
C GLY A 371 9.81 -17.28 19.05
N CYS A 372 9.06 -18.39 19.08
CA CYS A 372 7.65 -18.46 18.61
C CYS A 372 7.41 -18.16 17.12
N THR A 373 8.44 -18.12 16.28
CA THR A 373 8.29 -17.77 14.86
C THR A 373 7.60 -18.90 14.07
N CYS A 374 6.42 -18.61 13.53
CA CYS A 374 5.64 -19.53 12.71
C CYS A 374 6.18 -19.59 11.27
N MET A 375 6.44 -20.77 10.72
CA MET A 375 6.67 -20.92 9.28
C MET A 375 5.38 -21.36 8.59
N CYS A 376 4.92 -20.53 7.67
CA CYS A 376 3.63 -20.74 7.02
C CYS A 376 3.70 -21.71 5.85
N ALA A 377 2.67 -22.54 5.74
CA ALA A 377 2.36 -23.34 4.56
C ALA A 377 1.89 -22.44 3.40
N GLU A 378 1.76 -23.02 2.21
CA GLU A 378 1.10 -22.36 1.08
C GLU A 378 -0.34 -21.94 1.47
N GLY A 379 -0.67 -20.66 1.25
CA GLY A 379 -1.93 -20.05 1.68
C GLY A 379 -1.93 -19.42 3.09
N GLY A 380 -0.86 -19.58 3.88
CA GLY A 380 -0.72 -18.89 5.17
C GLY A 380 -0.09 -17.49 5.03
N HIS A 381 -0.62 -16.52 5.78
CA HIS A 381 -0.25 -15.11 5.70
C HIS A 381 0.10 -14.49 7.06
N GLY A 382 1.16 -13.67 7.09
CA GLY A 382 1.62 -12.95 8.29
C GLY A 382 2.21 -13.86 9.37
N ASP A 383 2.63 -13.25 10.49
CA ASP A 383 3.39 -13.94 11.55
C ASP A 383 2.63 -15.08 12.24
N ALA A 384 1.29 -15.06 12.17
CA ALA A 384 0.41 -16.10 12.73
C ALA A 384 -0.12 -17.08 11.66
N CYS A 385 0.33 -16.99 10.40
CA CYS A 385 -0.09 -17.84 9.28
C CYS A 385 -1.60 -17.89 9.03
N LEU A 386 -2.26 -16.73 9.07
CA LEU A 386 -3.70 -16.58 8.85
C LEU A 386 -4.11 -16.95 7.42
N PRO A 387 -5.36 -17.37 7.16
CA PRO A 387 -5.77 -17.89 5.85
C PRO A 387 -5.93 -16.82 4.76
N VAL A 388 -5.77 -15.54 5.12
CA VAL A 388 -5.87 -14.37 4.23
C VAL A 388 -4.96 -13.28 4.76
N ALA A 389 -4.38 -12.48 3.86
CA ALA A 389 -3.55 -11.35 4.22
C ALA A 389 -4.37 -10.28 4.96
N VAL A 390 -3.97 -9.95 6.19
CA VAL A 390 -4.53 -8.85 6.96
C VAL A 390 -3.72 -7.59 6.68
N PRO A 391 -4.33 -6.49 6.22
CA PRO A 391 -3.64 -5.22 6.12
C PRO A 391 -3.03 -4.81 7.47
N GLU A 392 -1.76 -4.47 7.46
CA GLU A 392 -1.09 -3.97 8.67
C GLU A 392 -1.66 -2.60 9.04
N PRO A 393 -1.73 -2.27 10.34
CA PRO A 393 -1.95 -0.87 10.71
C PRO A 393 -0.81 -0.04 10.11
N PRO A 394 -1.05 1.22 9.70
CA PRO A 394 0.06 2.18 9.64
C PRO A 394 0.74 2.16 11.01
N SER A 395 2.03 1.79 11.05
CA SER A 395 2.72 1.29 12.25
C SER A 395 2.45 2.15 13.49
N THR A 396 1.66 1.60 14.43
CA THR A 396 1.21 2.33 15.61
C THR A 396 2.32 2.59 16.63
N ASP A 397 3.45 1.88 16.52
CA ASP A 397 4.70 2.14 17.25
C ASP A 397 5.29 3.54 16.97
N GLY A 398 4.71 4.30 16.03
CA GLY A 398 4.92 5.73 15.86
C GLY A 398 3.66 6.56 15.56
N ALA A 399 2.44 6.03 15.77
CA ALA A 399 1.22 6.78 15.46
C ALA A 399 0.98 7.99 16.38
N ASP A 400 1.47 7.91 17.63
CA ASP A 400 1.54 9.05 18.57
C ASP A 400 2.69 10.03 18.25
N LEU A 401 3.54 9.74 17.25
CA LEU A 401 4.69 10.57 16.84
C LEU A 401 4.48 11.29 15.51
N CYS A 402 3.40 11.02 14.77
CA CYS A 402 3.08 11.75 13.55
C CYS A 402 2.61 13.17 13.88
N VAL A 403 3.41 14.18 13.54
CA VAL A 403 2.97 15.58 13.60
C VAL A 403 1.93 15.81 12.50
N ARG A 404 0.78 16.38 12.84
CA ARG A 404 -0.36 16.52 11.91
C ARG A 404 -0.96 17.91 11.88
N ASP A 405 -1.33 18.37 10.68
CA ASP A 405 -2.16 19.57 10.46
C ASP A 405 -1.63 20.87 11.11
N VAL A 406 -0.33 20.92 11.41
CA VAL A 406 0.38 22.08 11.97
C VAL A 406 1.00 22.91 10.84
N ARG A 407 1.10 24.23 11.04
CA ARG A 407 1.97 25.11 10.24
C ARG A 407 3.30 25.32 10.95
N VAL A 408 4.41 25.16 10.24
CA VAL A 408 5.78 25.28 10.78
C VAL A 408 6.54 26.32 9.96
N ASP A 409 6.86 27.45 10.60
CA ASP A 409 7.53 28.61 9.97
C ASP A 409 9.03 28.70 10.30
N VAL A 410 9.64 27.62 10.82
CA VAL A 410 11.05 27.55 11.25
C VAL A 410 11.69 26.28 10.66
N LYS A 411 12.99 26.32 10.31
CA LYS A 411 13.71 25.14 9.78
C LYS A 411 13.54 23.94 10.72
N VAL A 412 13.30 22.76 10.14
CA VAL A 412 13.15 21.50 10.87
C VAL A 412 14.29 20.56 10.52
N ASP A 413 15.09 20.18 11.51
CA ASP A 413 16.05 19.08 11.44
C ASP A 413 15.41 17.83 12.05
N ALA A 414 14.79 17.00 11.20
CA ALA A 414 13.96 15.87 11.60
C ALA A 414 14.77 14.56 11.69
N GLY A 415 14.44 13.75 12.71
CA GLY A 415 14.95 12.39 12.85
C GLY A 415 16.20 12.23 13.72
N LEU A 416 16.81 13.32 14.18
CA LEU A 416 18.05 13.27 14.97
C LEU A 416 17.84 12.44 16.25
N GLY A 417 18.51 11.29 16.31
CA GLY A 417 18.39 10.33 17.43
C GLY A 417 17.12 9.47 17.44
N THR A 418 16.19 9.59 16.48
CA THR A 418 14.97 8.76 16.39
C THR A 418 15.03 7.76 15.23
N SER A 419 14.30 6.65 15.34
CA SER A 419 14.15 5.66 14.25
C SER A 419 12.98 5.94 13.32
N VAL A 420 12.10 6.89 13.67
CA VAL A 420 10.90 7.25 12.92
C VAL A 420 10.78 8.77 12.79
N VAL A 421 10.42 9.23 11.59
CA VAL A 421 9.99 10.59 11.27
C VAL A 421 8.62 10.49 10.57
N CYS A 422 7.61 11.22 11.05
CA CYS A 422 6.28 11.20 10.45
C CYS A 422 5.62 12.59 10.46
N TYR A 423 5.23 13.06 9.27
CA TYR A 423 4.44 14.29 9.06
C TYR A 423 3.24 13.98 8.17
N VAL A 424 2.04 14.42 8.55
CA VAL A 424 0.80 14.21 7.78
C VAL A 424 -0.02 15.50 7.71
N GLY A 425 -0.29 16.05 6.54
CA GLY A 425 -1.08 17.30 6.41
C GLY A 425 -0.35 18.56 6.90
N VAL A 426 0.96 18.47 7.19
CA VAL A 426 1.74 19.57 7.77
C VAL A 426 2.14 20.58 6.69
N THR A 427 2.01 21.86 7.03
CA THR A 427 2.40 22.98 6.16
C THR A 427 3.73 23.56 6.62
N PHE A 428 4.76 23.46 5.79
CA PHE A 428 6.09 24.02 6.06
C PHE A 428 6.29 25.31 5.27
N ALA A 429 6.65 26.40 5.95
CA ALA A 429 7.07 27.67 5.33
C ALA A 429 8.59 27.91 5.48
N ALA A 430 9.32 26.92 6.01
CA ALA A 430 10.77 26.87 6.09
C ALA A 430 11.28 25.44 5.81
N ASP A 431 12.56 25.32 5.47
CA ASP A 431 13.18 24.07 5.01
C ASP A 431 13.06 22.90 6.02
N VAL A 432 12.90 21.70 5.49
CA VAL A 432 12.83 20.44 6.26
C VAL A 432 13.97 19.54 5.83
N GLU A 433 14.87 19.23 6.75
CA GLU A 433 16.01 18.35 6.55
C GLU A 433 15.80 17.04 7.30
N VAL A 434 15.82 15.92 6.58
CA VAL A 434 15.77 14.56 7.14
C VAL A 434 17.10 13.87 6.84
N ASP A 435 18.03 13.99 7.78
CA ASP A 435 19.29 13.25 7.73
C ASP A 435 19.08 11.83 8.26
N VAL A 436 19.00 10.86 7.34
CA VAL A 436 18.79 9.45 7.69
C VAL A 436 20.05 8.75 8.17
N GLU A 437 21.23 9.40 8.13
CA GLU A 437 22.47 8.94 8.79
C GLU A 437 22.43 9.27 10.30
N LEU A 438 21.89 10.44 10.68
CA LEU A 438 21.72 10.88 12.08
C LEU A 438 20.54 10.24 12.84
N MET A 439 19.68 9.50 12.14
CA MET A 439 18.62 8.67 12.75
C MET A 439 19.20 7.52 13.59
N SER A 440 18.40 6.98 14.51
CA SER A 440 18.77 5.82 15.35
C SER A 440 18.14 4.52 14.86
N GLY A 441 18.67 3.38 15.35
CA GLY A 441 18.18 2.05 14.98
C GLY A 441 18.73 1.49 13.66
N SER A 442 18.44 0.21 13.43
CA SER A 442 18.81 -0.56 12.23
C SER A 442 17.79 -0.42 11.10
N VAL A 443 16.52 -0.15 11.42
CA VAL A 443 15.47 0.19 10.46
C VAL A 443 15.03 1.62 10.74
N ARG A 444 15.05 2.48 9.71
CA ARG A 444 14.81 3.92 9.80
C ARG A 444 13.67 4.29 8.86
N ASN A 445 12.57 4.78 9.42
CA ASN A 445 11.33 5.05 8.68
C ASN A 445 11.05 6.55 8.58
N VAL A 446 10.82 7.05 7.37
CA VAL A 446 10.50 8.46 7.11
C VAL A 446 9.21 8.53 6.31
N THR A 447 8.20 9.23 6.81
CA THR A 447 6.93 9.43 6.11
C THR A 447 6.55 10.91 6.09
N LEU A 448 6.36 11.46 4.90
CA LEU A 448 5.73 12.77 4.68
C LEU A 448 4.52 12.55 3.76
N ALA A 449 3.31 12.68 4.30
CA ALA A 449 2.06 12.44 3.58
C ALA A 449 1.24 13.74 3.50
N ASN A 450 0.76 14.10 2.32
CA ASN A 450 -0.11 15.26 2.08
C ASN A 450 0.45 16.58 2.69
N CYS A 451 1.77 16.76 2.69
CA CYS A 451 2.42 17.94 3.28
C CYS A 451 2.58 19.06 2.24
N THR A 452 2.46 20.31 2.66
CA THR A 452 2.48 21.48 1.78
C THR A 452 3.70 22.35 2.07
N PHE A 453 4.43 22.77 1.03
CA PHE A 453 5.62 23.61 1.14
C PHE A 453 5.37 25.02 0.56
N LEU A 454 5.40 26.00 1.44
CA LEU A 454 5.11 27.42 1.20
C LEU A 454 6.38 28.27 1.17
N ASP A 455 6.25 29.48 0.64
CA ASP A 455 7.24 30.56 0.68
C ASP A 455 8.67 30.24 0.18
N GLY A 456 8.86 29.10 -0.51
CA GLY A 456 10.14 28.64 -1.07
C GLY A 456 10.79 27.49 -0.29
N ALA A 457 10.16 27.04 0.80
CA ALA A 457 10.63 25.95 1.64
C ALA A 457 10.88 24.66 0.84
N SER A 458 12.01 24.00 1.10
CA SER A 458 12.42 22.77 0.42
C SER A 458 12.59 21.59 1.39
N LEU A 459 12.39 20.37 0.87
CA LEU A 459 12.60 19.11 1.58
C LEU A 459 13.94 18.50 1.17
N TYR A 460 14.75 18.10 2.14
CA TYR A 460 16.03 17.43 1.94
C TYR A 460 15.99 16.05 2.61
N VAL A 461 16.31 14.99 1.88
CA VAL A 461 16.45 13.63 2.41
C VAL A 461 17.87 13.16 2.15
N LEU A 462 18.65 13.03 3.22
CA LEU A 462 20.11 12.87 3.14
C LEU A 462 20.53 11.50 3.62
N GLY A 463 21.06 10.68 2.71
CA GLY A 463 21.75 9.43 3.04
C GLY A 463 23.24 9.64 3.40
N TRP A 464 23.94 8.53 3.63
CA TRP A 464 25.34 8.51 4.06
C TRP A 464 26.27 9.09 2.99
N ARG A 465 27.19 9.98 3.40
CA ARG A 465 28.24 10.49 2.50
C ARG A 465 29.31 9.43 2.20
N SER A 466 29.67 8.64 3.22
CA SER A 466 30.54 7.47 3.15
C SER A 466 29.75 6.18 2.89
N ASP A 467 30.42 5.02 2.87
CA ASP A 467 29.72 3.74 2.75
C ASP A 467 28.88 3.43 4.00
N PRO A 468 27.58 3.09 3.84
CA PRO A 468 26.68 2.86 4.96
C PRO A 468 27.02 1.57 5.73
N PRO A 469 26.75 1.51 7.05
CA PRO A 469 27.00 0.30 7.84
C PRO A 469 26.16 -0.90 7.39
N ALA A 470 26.73 -2.10 7.51
CA ALA A 470 26.02 -3.34 7.22
C ALA A 470 24.86 -3.58 8.20
N GLY A 471 23.81 -4.28 7.73
CA GLY A 471 22.63 -4.63 8.54
C GLY A 471 21.65 -3.49 8.80
N GLN A 472 21.81 -2.33 8.15
CA GLN A 472 20.87 -1.21 8.22
C GLN A 472 19.95 -1.16 7.00
N ARG A 473 18.77 -0.55 7.16
CA ARG A 473 17.78 -0.29 6.11
C ARG A 473 17.03 1.01 6.38
N VAL A 474 16.71 1.75 5.32
CA VAL A 474 15.86 2.94 5.35
C VAL A 474 14.64 2.73 4.46
N ASP A 475 13.45 3.09 4.93
CA ASP A 475 12.24 3.19 4.11
C ASP A 475 11.70 4.63 4.19
N VAL A 476 11.81 5.37 3.09
CA VAL A 476 11.32 6.75 2.93
C VAL A 476 10.11 6.77 2.00
N LEU A 477 9.01 7.37 2.46
CA LEU A 477 7.80 7.61 1.71
C LEU A 477 7.41 9.09 1.76
N ILE A 478 7.50 9.76 0.62
CA ILE A 478 6.97 11.10 0.37
C ILE A 478 5.75 10.91 -0.56
N SER A 479 4.56 11.21 -0.08
CA SER A 479 3.30 10.96 -0.79
C SER A 479 2.40 12.19 -0.75
N GLY A 480 1.81 12.59 -1.89
CA GLY A 480 0.88 13.73 -1.93
C GLY A 480 1.52 15.07 -1.55
N LEU A 481 2.84 15.22 -1.66
CA LEU A 481 3.52 16.47 -1.30
C LEU A 481 3.21 17.57 -2.32
N GLU A 482 2.85 18.75 -1.84
CA GLU A 482 2.51 19.90 -2.68
C GLU A 482 3.46 21.08 -2.43
N SER A 483 4.30 21.40 -3.42
CA SER A 483 5.05 22.66 -3.48
C SER A 483 4.62 23.43 -4.72
N ARG A 484 4.11 24.65 -4.54
CA ARG A 484 3.84 25.59 -5.65
C ARG A 484 4.57 26.92 -5.51
N SER A 485 5.30 27.08 -4.41
CA SER A 485 5.86 28.35 -3.96
C SER A 485 7.30 28.58 -4.43
N GLY A 486 7.85 27.71 -5.28
CA GLY A 486 9.26 27.73 -5.67
C GLY A 486 10.20 26.99 -4.71
N GLY A 487 9.67 26.14 -3.82
CA GLY A 487 10.46 25.15 -3.08
C GLY A 487 10.53 23.81 -3.80
N GLY A 488 11.51 22.97 -3.47
CA GLY A 488 11.74 21.69 -4.15
C GLY A 488 12.03 20.51 -3.22
N VAL A 489 12.35 19.35 -3.80
CA VAL A 489 12.69 18.12 -3.08
C VAL A 489 14.09 17.65 -3.51
N LEU A 490 14.99 17.47 -2.55
CA LEU A 490 16.35 16.98 -2.77
C LEU A 490 16.55 15.64 -2.07
N VAL A 491 17.03 14.63 -2.80
CA VAL A 491 17.47 13.35 -2.24
C VAL A 491 18.95 13.16 -2.53
N ALA A 492 19.75 12.84 -1.51
CA ALA A 492 21.21 12.82 -1.64
C ALA A 492 21.90 11.54 -1.13
N ASN A 493 23.07 11.29 -1.70
CA ASN A 493 24.10 10.35 -1.25
C ASN A 493 23.71 8.86 -1.31
N ARG A 494 24.24 8.03 -0.40
CA ARG A 494 24.15 6.56 -0.41
C ARG A 494 23.07 6.04 0.53
N PHE A 495 22.37 4.97 0.13
CA PHE A 495 21.38 4.29 0.97
C PHE A 495 21.76 2.81 1.20
N PRO A 496 21.69 2.28 2.44
CA PRO A 496 22.04 0.90 2.78
C PRO A 496 21.31 -0.15 1.93
N PRO A 497 21.90 -1.31 1.61
CA PRO A 497 21.25 -2.33 0.79
C PRO A 497 19.87 -2.75 1.31
N GLY A 498 18.90 -2.87 0.40
CA GLY A 498 17.50 -3.17 0.73
C GLY A 498 16.64 -1.94 1.08
N SER A 499 17.24 -0.75 1.16
CA SER A 499 16.52 0.51 1.41
C SER A 499 15.63 0.92 0.23
N ARG A 500 14.61 1.74 0.54
CA ARG A 500 13.62 2.25 -0.42
C ARG A 500 13.41 3.74 -0.20
N VAL A 501 13.45 4.51 -1.27
CA VAL A 501 13.08 5.93 -1.27
C VAL A 501 12.01 6.13 -2.32
N THR A 502 10.82 6.57 -1.91
CA THR A 502 9.66 6.74 -2.79
C THR A 502 9.12 8.16 -2.70
N VAL A 503 9.08 8.86 -3.83
CA VAL A 503 8.32 10.10 -4.02
C VAL A 503 7.13 9.77 -4.92
N VAL A 504 5.91 9.98 -4.45
CA VAL A 504 4.71 9.50 -5.16
C VAL A 504 3.52 10.45 -5.08
N ASP A 505 2.68 10.47 -6.11
CA ASP A 505 1.40 11.21 -6.17
C ASP A 505 1.55 12.70 -5.80
N SER A 506 2.72 13.30 -6.08
CA SER A 506 3.13 14.63 -5.59
C SER A 506 3.10 15.70 -6.70
N VAL A 507 3.09 16.98 -6.31
CA VAL A 507 3.02 18.14 -7.21
C VAL A 507 4.10 19.17 -6.84
N LEU A 508 5.06 19.38 -7.75
CA LEU A 508 6.21 20.27 -7.58
C LEU A 508 6.23 21.33 -8.69
N ILE A 509 5.81 22.54 -8.37
CA ILE A 509 5.69 23.66 -9.32
C ILE A 509 6.60 24.82 -8.89
N ALA A 510 7.63 25.08 -9.68
CA ALA A 510 8.53 26.22 -9.51
C ALA A 510 8.10 27.38 -10.41
N GLN A 511 7.44 28.37 -9.81
CA GLN A 511 7.09 29.66 -10.45
C GLN A 511 8.28 30.64 -10.46
N ARG A 512 9.25 30.42 -9.57
CA ARG A 512 10.50 31.18 -9.40
C ARG A 512 11.64 30.20 -9.15
N ARG A 513 12.90 30.67 -9.25
CA ARG A 513 14.09 29.87 -8.95
C ARG A 513 13.98 29.17 -7.60
N VAL A 514 14.25 27.87 -7.60
CA VAL A 514 14.36 27.03 -6.40
C VAL A 514 15.79 27.17 -5.89
N ALA A 515 15.94 27.75 -4.70
CA ALA A 515 17.24 27.92 -4.05
C ALA A 515 17.40 26.84 -2.97
N TYR A 516 18.17 25.80 -3.28
CA TYR A 516 18.64 24.85 -2.27
C TYR A 516 19.87 25.40 -1.56
N CYS A 517 20.14 24.94 -0.34
CA CYS A 517 21.36 25.29 0.40
C CYS A 517 22.65 25.07 -0.43
N ASP A 518 23.54 26.08 -0.45
CA ASP A 518 24.82 26.08 -1.21
C ASP A 518 25.74 24.89 -0.90
N ALA A 519 25.54 24.21 0.22
CA ALA A 519 26.28 23.01 0.64
C ALA A 519 26.25 21.85 -0.38
N TYR A 520 25.28 21.84 -1.31
CA TYR A 520 25.15 20.85 -2.39
C TYR A 520 25.75 21.29 -3.73
N GLY A 521 26.41 22.45 -3.80
CA GLY A 521 27.23 22.86 -4.94
C GLY A 521 26.47 23.02 -6.27
N LEU A 522 25.15 23.24 -6.23
CA LEU A 522 24.31 23.37 -7.43
C LEU A 522 24.57 24.65 -8.23
N GLY A 523 25.20 25.67 -7.62
CA GLY A 523 25.47 26.95 -8.24
C GLY A 523 24.17 27.63 -8.72
N ASP A 524 24.18 28.13 -9.95
CA ASP A 524 23.00 28.77 -10.56
C ASP A 524 21.93 27.78 -11.05
N ALA A 525 22.08 26.47 -10.85
CA ALA A 525 21.10 25.48 -11.29
C ALA A 525 19.87 25.44 -10.36
N SER A 526 18.67 25.49 -10.96
CA SER A 526 17.40 25.53 -10.25
C SER A 526 16.47 24.41 -10.74
N ALA A 527 16.07 23.51 -9.85
CA ALA A 527 15.25 22.34 -10.18
C ALA A 527 14.13 22.10 -9.17
N CYS A 528 12.98 21.59 -9.62
CA CYS A 528 11.88 21.19 -8.73
C CYS A 528 12.23 19.94 -7.91
N LEU A 529 12.96 18.99 -8.50
CA LEU A 529 13.46 17.79 -7.82
C LEU A 529 14.96 17.59 -8.14
N VAL A 530 15.77 17.36 -7.11
CA VAL A 530 17.22 17.11 -7.23
C VAL A 530 17.57 15.72 -6.69
N LEU A 531 18.36 14.96 -7.46
CA LEU A 531 19.06 13.76 -7.00
C LEU A 531 20.57 14.05 -6.97
N HIS A 532 21.17 14.13 -5.79
CA HIS A 532 22.57 14.56 -5.62
C HIS A 532 23.49 13.41 -5.19
N SER A 533 24.47 13.05 -6.03
CA SER A 533 25.48 12.00 -5.79
C SER A 533 24.87 10.65 -5.37
N VAL A 534 23.78 10.25 -6.03
CA VAL A 534 22.97 9.10 -5.63
C VAL A 534 23.66 7.78 -5.98
N ASN A 535 23.85 6.93 -4.95
CA ASN A 535 24.39 5.58 -5.08
C ASN A 535 23.43 4.54 -4.50
N LEU A 536 22.94 3.65 -5.36
CA LEU A 536 21.94 2.63 -5.07
C LEU A 536 22.56 1.24 -5.17
N THR A 537 23.11 0.75 -4.06
CA THR A 537 23.70 -0.60 -3.97
C THR A 537 22.68 -1.57 -3.37
N GLY A 538 21.94 -2.27 -4.22
CA GLY A 538 20.84 -3.16 -3.81
C GLY A 538 19.63 -2.42 -3.22
N SER A 539 19.52 -1.12 -3.47
CA SER A 539 18.50 -0.19 -2.96
C SER A 539 17.65 0.36 -4.11
N VAL A 540 16.44 0.83 -3.81
CA VAL A 540 15.49 1.30 -4.83
C VAL A 540 15.09 2.75 -4.57
N LEU A 541 15.20 3.61 -5.59
CA LEU A 541 14.62 4.94 -5.61
C LEU A 541 13.53 5.00 -6.68
N THR A 542 12.33 5.41 -6.29
CA THR A 542 11.15 5.51 -7.16
C THR A 542 10.57 6.91 -7.09
N ILE A 543 10.41 7.57 -8.23
CA ILE A 543 9.61 8.79 -8.38
C ILE A 543 8.44 8.40 -9.26
N ALA A 544 7.21 8.44 -8.73
CA ALA A 544 6.04 7.94 -9.43
C ALA A 544 4.84 8.89 -9.40
N ARG A 545 4.05 8.94 -10.47
CA ARG A 545 2.79 9.72 -10.57
C ARG A 545 2.93 11.17 -10.08
N THR A 546 4.08 11.78 -10.35
CA THR A 546 4.48 13.08 -9.80
C THR A 546 4.50 14.12 -10.91
N HIS A 547 3.80 15.23 -10.69
CA HIS A 547 3.73 16.35 -11.61
C HIS A 547 4.82 17.37 -11.24
N VAL A 548 5.67 17.70 -12.21
CA VAL A 548 6.84 18.57 -12.04
C VAL A 548 6.81 19.66 -13.10
N ALA A 549 6.60 20.93 -12.70
CA ALA A 549 6.51 22.04 -13.65
C ALA A 549 7.43 23.21 -13.27
N ALA A 550 8.26 23.68 -14.20
CA ALA A 550 9.09 24.86 -14.02
C ALA A 550 8.76 25.95 -15.06
N VAL A 551 8.28 27.11 -14.58
CA VAL A 551 7.58 28.12 -15.41
C VAL A 551 8.50 29.27 -15.88
N PHE A 552 9.82 29.13 -15.69
CA PHE A 552 10.84 30.10 -16.09
C PHE A 552 11.94 29.42 -16.90
N ARG A 553 12.69 30.23 -17.66
CA ARG A 553 13.76 29.77 -18.54
C ARG A 553 14.94 29.19 -17.76
N ASP A 554 15.66 28.27 -18.40
CA ASP A 554 16.87 27.62 -17.89
C ASP A 554 16.68 26.85 -16.57
N ALA A 555 15.44 26.50 -16.26
CA ALA A 555 15.06 25.63 -15.15
C ALA A 555 15.13 24.15 -15.53
N PHE A 556 15.30 23.29 -14.52
CA PHE A 556 15.19 21.85 -14.66
C PHE A 556 13.90 21.35 -14.01
N GLY A 557 13.24 20.35 -14.59
CA GLY A 557 12.19 19.62 -13.88
C GLY A 557 12.82 18.73 -12.80
N LEU A 558 13.58 17.74 -13.27
CA LEU A 558 14.38 16.82 -12.48
C LEU A 558 15.87 17.02 -12.84
N LEU A 559 16.71 17.22 -11.83
CA LEU A 559 18.15 17.41 -11.98
C LEU A 559 18.91 16.34 -11.19
N LEU A 560 19.82 15.63 -11.85
CA LEU A 560 20.67 14.61 -11.24
C LEU A 560 22.12 15.11 -11.30
N VAL A 561 22.72 15.46 -10.17
CA VAL A 561 24.06 16.08 -10.08
C VAL A 561 25.04 15.14 -9.38
N GLY A 562 26.31 15.12 -9.80
CA GLY A 562 27.33 14.26 -9.20
C GLY A 562 27.27 12.80 -9.71
N GLY A 563 26.43 12.54 -10.71
CA GLY A 563 26.23 11.24 -11.33
C GLY A 563 25.29 10.31 -10.55
N VAL A 564 24.93 9.19 -11.21
CA VAL A 564 24.06 8.15 -10.66
C VAL A 564 24.78 6.82 -10.77
N THR A 565 24.92 6.11 -9.66
CA THR A 565 25.57 4.79 -9.61
C THR A 565 24.63 3.75 -9.03
N LEU A 566 24.46 2.62 -9.74
CA LEU A 566 23.63 1.50 -9.31
C LEU A 566 24.45 0.21 -9.35
N SER A 567 24.38 -0.56 -8.27
CA SER A 567 25.07 -1.85 -8.18
C SER A 567 24.20 -2.89 -7.46
N SER A 568 24.55 -4.17 -7.61
CA SER A 568 23.99 -5.26 -6.78
C SER A 568 22.46 -5.37 -6.82
N ARG A 569 21.86 -5.15 -8.00
CA ARG A 569 20.40 -5.03 -8.23
C ARG A 569 19.77 -3.79 -7.59
N GLY A 570 20.46 -2.65 -7.67
CA GLY A 570 19.88 -1.34 -7.38
C GLY A 570 18.95 -0.88 -8.50
N ALA A 571 17.97 -0.03 -8.21
CA ALA A 571 17.05 0.46 -9.22
C ALA A 571 16.63 1.92 -9.05
N LEU A 572 16.57 2.66 -10.17
CA LEU A 572 15.99 3.99 -10.29
C LEU A 572 14.78 3.92 -11.23
N TYR A 573 13.58 4.14 -10.67
CA TYR A 573 12.31 4.14 -11.40
C TYR A 573 11.71 5.53 -11.47
N LEU A 574 11.33 5.94 -12.68
CA LEU A 574 10.66 7.20 -13.00
C LEU A 574 9.38 6.82 -13.76
N ASP A 575 8.24 6.75 -13.07
CA ASP A 575 7.02 6.04 -13.50
C ASP A 575 5.78 6.94 -13.47
N GLY A 576 5.13 7.22 -14.59
CA GLY A 576 3.97 8.12 -14.60
C GLY A 576 4.31 9.57 -14.28
N LEU A 577 5.52 10.05 -14.59
CA LEU A 577 5.88 11.45 -14.38
C LEU A 577 5.21 12.34 -15.42
N LEU A 578 4.76 13.51 -14.99
CA LEU A 578 4.35 14.59 -15.89
C LEU A 578 5.33 15.75 -15.69
N VAL A 579 6.24 15.97 -16.65
CA VAL A 579 7.31 16.97 -16.52
C VAL A 579 7.15 18.06 -17.58
N GLN A 580 7.09 19.32 -17.15
CA GLN A 580 6.96 20.47 -18.03
C GLN A 580 8.01 21.54 -17.66
N THR A 581 8.74 22.07 -18.65
CA THR A 581 9.61 23.23 -18.42
C THR A 581 9.43 24.26 -19.53
N ALA A 582 9.62 25.55 -19.24
CA ALA A 582 9.54 26.61 -20.23
C ALA A 582 10.88 26.76 -21.00
N LEU A 583 11.12 25.89 -22.00
CA LEU A 583 12.37 25.82 -22.79
C LEU A 583 13.62 25.40 -21.97
N GLY A 584 13.39 24.78 -20.81
CA GLY A 584 14.43 24.19 -19.96
C GLY A 584 14.74 22.73 -20.32
N LEU A 585 15.36 21.98 -19.41
CA LEU A 585 15.52 20.52 -19.56
C LEU A 585 14.56 19.81 -18.60
N CYS A 586 13.73 18.91 -19.13
CA CYS A 586 12.79 18.13 -18.31
C CYS A 586 13.56 17.30 -17.29
N VAL A 587 14.52 16.50 -17.75
CA VAL A 587 15.47 15.74 -16.93
C VAL A 587 16.88 16.02 -17.42
N SER A 588 17.79 16.48 -16.54
CA SER A 588 19.23 16.55 -16.86
C SER A 588 20.06 15.73 -15.86
N VAL A 589 21.01 14.97 -16.39
CA VAL A 589 22.06 14.29 -15.61
C VAL A 589 23.38 15.01 -15.83
N GLU A 590 23.73 15.86 -14.87
CA GLU A 590 25.00 16.57 -14.76
C GLU A 590 26.03 15.65 -14.08
N GLY A 591 26.45 14.64 -14.85
CA GLY A 591 27.32 13.56 -14.42
C GLY A 591 27.18 12.32 -15.32
N GLY A 592 27.85 11.24 -14.94
CA GLY A 592 27.69 9.94 -15.61
C GLY A 592 26.59 9.07 -15.00
N VAL A 593 26.17 8.04 -15.74
CA VAL A 593 25.27 6.99 -15.25
C VAL A 593 26.01 5.65 -15.31
N ALA A 594 26.19 4.99 -14.17
CA ALA A 594 26.81 3.67 -14.10
C ALA A 594 25.83 2.65 -13.50
N ALA A 595 25.51 1.58 -14.23
CA ALA A 595 24.62 0.51 -13.78
C ALA A 595 25.31 -0.84 -13.89
N SER A 596 25.39 -1.57 -12.77
CA SER A 596 26.15 -2.83 -12.68
C SER A 596 25.41 -3.93 -11.90
N GLY A 597 25.70 -5.20 -12.21
CA GLY A 597 25.26 -6.34 -11.38
C GLY A 597 23.75 -6.54 -11.30
N GLY A 598 23.05 -6.48 -12.44
CA GLY A 598 21.60 -6.67 -12.54
C GLY A 598 20.79 -5.45 -12.10
N SER A 599 21.35 -4.25 -12.22
CA SER A 599 20.69 -2.99 -11.85
C SER A 599 19.83 -2.42 -12.99
N VAL A 600 18.89 -1.53 -12.67
CA VAL A 600 17.93 -0.98 -13.65
C VAL A 600 17.76 0.53 -13.49
N VAL A 601 17.81 1.27 -14.60
CA VAL A 601 17.30 2.65 -14.71
C VAL A 601 16.14 2.64 -15.69
N ALA A 602 14.94 3.06 -15.28
CA ALA A 602 13.76 2.99 -16.14
C ALA A 602 12.88 4.23 -16.06
N PHE A 603 12.57 4.79 -17.23
CA PHE A 603 11.54 5.79 -17.48
C PHE A 603 10.32 5.06 -18.06
N VAL A 604 9.14 5.23 -17.46
CA VAL A 604 7.94 4.44 -17.75
C VAL A 604 6.71 5.32 -17.75
N ASP A 605 5.82 5.18 -18.73
CA ASP A 605 4.49 5.83 -18.78
C ASP A 605 4.54 7.35 -18.49
N SER A 606 5.62 8.04 -18.90
CA SER A 606 5.93 9.40 -18.47
C SER A 606 5.85 10.40 -19.62
N ASP A 607 5.28 11.57 -19.34
CA ASP A 607 4.97 12.63 -20.29
C ASP A 607 5.92 13.82 -20.08
N PHE A 608 6.54 14.28 -21.16
CA PHE A 608 7.53 15.36 -21.15
C PHE A 608 7.12 16.47 -22.12
N LEU A 609 6.84 17.67 -21.62
CA LEU A 609 6.21 18.74 -22.39
C LEU A 609 7.06 20.02 -22.43
N LEU A 610 7.18 20.62 -23.62
CA LEU A 610 7.77 21.96 -23.88
C LEU A 610 9.25 22.12 -23.48
N CYS A 611 9.92 21.02 -23.17
CA CYS A 611 11.33 20.97 -22.80
C CYS A 611 12.25 20.98 -24.02
N ARG A 612 13.45 21.56 -23.92
CA ARG A 612 14.45 21.48 -25.01
C ARG A 612 14.88 20.03 -25.25
N HIS A 613 15.14 19.31 -24.17
CA HIS A 613 15.28 17.85 -24.18
C HIS A 613 14.40 17.25 -23.10
N ALA A 614 13.80 16.08 -23.37
CA ALA A 614 13.06 15.34 -22.35
C ALA A 614 14.03 14.73 -21.34
N VAL A 615 15.10 14.07 -21.81
CA VAL A 615 16.18 13.53 -20.99
C VAL A 615 17.54 13.86 -21.61
N SER A 616 18.40 14.53 -20.85
CA SER A 616 19.78 14.85 -21.24
C SER A 616 20.77 14.20 -20.27
N VAL A 617 21.85 13.61 -20.78
CA VAL A 617 22.95 13.07 -19.97
C VAL A 617 24.27 13.66 -20.47
N ARG A 618 24.97 14.37 -19.59
CA ARG A 618 26.23 15.06 -19.93
C ARG A 618 27.47 14.17 -19.85
N GLY A 619 27.54 13.30 -18.85
CA GLY A 619 28.67 12.38 -18.67
C GLY A 619 28.48 11.04 -19.37
N ALA A 620 29.46 10.14 -19.22
CA ALA A 620 29.43 8.82 -19.83
C ALA A 620 28.35 7.92 -19.21
N VAL A 621 27.75 7.06 -20.03
CA VAL A 621 26.82 6.01 -19.60
C VAL A 621 27.52 4.66 -19.71
N SER A 622 27.61 3.92 -18.61
CA SER A 622 28.29 2.63 -18.52
C SER A 622 27.36 1.58 -17.91
N VAL A 623 26.96 0.60 -18.71
CA VAL A 623 26.02 -0.45 -18.34
C VAL A 623 26.72 -1.81 -18.42
N SER A 624 26.76 -2.54 -17.30
CA SER A 624 27.43 -3.84 -17.19
C SER A 624 26.52 -4.88 -16.53
N GLY A 625 26.14 -5.91 -17.29
CA GLY A 625 25.10 -6.88 -16.90
C GLY A 625 23.85 -6.22 -16.31
N SER A 626 23.41 -5.09 -16.87
CA SER A 626 22.33 -4.23 -16.33
C SER A 626 21.46 -3.64 -17.45
N ALA A 627 20.39 -2.93 -17.11
CA ALA A 627 19.45 -2.38 -18.08
C ALA A 627 19.17 -0.87 -17.91
N VAL A 628 19.04 -0.16 -19.03
CA VAL A 628 18.48 1.20 -19.13
C VAL A 628 17.26 1.14 -20.06
N ALA A 629 16.11 1.65 -19.62
CA ALA A 629 14.84 1.54 -20.34
C ALA A 629 14.06 2.86 -20.43
N PHE A 630 13.47 3.12 -21.60
CA PHE A 630 12.48 4.15 -21.86
C PHE A 630 11.23 3.47 -22.44
N MET A 631 10.09 3.58 -21.76
CA MET A 631 8.92 2.79 -22.09
C MET A 631 7.62 3.59 -22.02
N ARG A 632 6.83 3.55 -23.11
CA ARG A 632 5.50 4.16 -23.20
C ARG A 632 5.50 5.64 -22.77
N SER A 633 6.63 6.33 -22.98
CA SER A 633 6.80 7.74 -22.65
C SER A 633 6.44 8.62 -23.84
N GLU A 634 5.80 9.75 -23.59
CA GLU A 634 5.40 10.71 -24.62
C GLU A 634 6.24 11.99 -24.51
N PHE A 635 6.95 12.33 -25.59
CA PHE A 635 7.86 13.47 -25.69
C PHE A 635 7.23 14.55 -26.58
N PHE A 636 6.45 15.43 -25.95
CA PHE A 636 5.60 16.41 -26.61
C PHE A 636 6.27 17.78 -26.78
N SER A 637 6.31 18.26 -28.03
CA SER A 637 6.81 19.58 -28.41
C SER A 637 8.21 19.88 -27.87
N THR A 638 9.12 18.91 -28.00
CA THR A 638 10.53 19.08 -27.64
C THR A 638 11.25 19.97 -28.67
N GLU A 639 12.11 20.89 -28.20
CA GLU A 639 12.80 21.86 -29.07
C GLU A 639 14.00 21.23 -29.81
N ASP A 640 14.72 20.31 -29.16
CA ASP A 640 15.76 19.47 -29.75
C ASP A 640 15.36 17.98 -29.63
N TYR A 641 16.25 17.12 -29.11
CA TYR A 641 16.07 15.66 -29.06
C TYR A 641 15.25 15.24 -27.83
N ALA A 642 14.44 14.17 -27.93
CA ALA A 642 13.82 13.60 -26.74
C ALA A 642 14.88 13.07 -25.75
N VAL A 643 15.81 12.23 -26.21
CA VAL A 643 16.92 11.71 -25.39
C VAL A 643 18.27 12.09 -25.99
N ALA A 644 19.12 12.79 -25.23
CA ALA A 644 20.46 13.22 -25.68
C ALA A 644 21.58 12.74 -24.74
N PHE A 645 22.52 11.97 -25.29
CA PHE A 645 23.77 11.59 -24.63
C PHE A 645 24.92 12.44 -25.19
N TYR A 646 25.51 13.31 -24.37
CA TYR A 646 26.62 14.18 -24.81
C TYR A 646 28.01 13.54 -24.66
N SER A 647 28.07 12.28 -24.21
CA SER A 647 29.29 11.50 -24.04
C SER A 647 29.13 10.07 -24.57
N THR A 648 30.10 9.20 -24.31
CA THR A 648 30.06 7.79 -24.73
C THR A 648 29.02 6.98 -23.97
N VAL A 649 28.35 6.06 -24.67
CA VAL A 649 27.45 5.05 -24.08
C VAL A 649 28.08 3.67 -24.29
N SER A 650 28.34 2.93 -23.21
CA SER A 650 28.97 1.61 -23.24
C SER A 650 28.07 0.55 -22.62
N LEU A 651 27.82 -0.55 -23.35
CA LEU A 651 27.01 -1.69 -22.91
C LEU A 651 27.84 -2.98 -22.97
N VAL A 652 28.09 -3.61 -21.83
CA VAL A 652 28.91 -4.83 -21.73
C VAL A 652 28.24 -5.92 -20.90
N GLY A 653 28.68 -7.17 -21.09
CA GLY A 653 28.34 -8.29 -20.19
C GLY A 653 26.85 -8.64 -20.13
N GLY A 654 26.16 -8.68 -21.27
CA GLY A 654 24.74 -9.01 -21.33
C GLY A 654 23.81 -7.87 -20.92
N SER A 655 24.24 -6.61 -21.14
CA SER A 655 23.45 -5.41 -20.82
C SER A 655 22.37 -5.12 -21.87
N MET A 656 21.42 -4.24 -21.53
CA MET A 656 20.40 -3.77 -22.47
C MET A 656 20.14 -2.26 -22.40
N LEU A 657 20.03 -1.64 -23.58
CA LEU A 657 19.33 -0.37 -23.77
C LEU A 657 17.99 -0.67 -24.47
N LEU A 658 16.87 -0.32 -23.84
CA LEU A 658 15.52 -0.59 -24.37
C LEU A 658 14.75 0.72 -24.57
N ALA A 659 14.28 0.97 -25.79
CA ALA A 659 13.28 1.99 -26.09
C ALA A 659 12.02 1.31 -26.63
N LYS A 660 10.89 1.39 -25.91
CA LYS A 660 9.70 0.60 -26.23
C LYS A 660 8.39 1.39 -26.12
N GLY A 661 7.70 1.59 -27.23
CA GLY A 661 6.37 2.21 -27.27
C GLY A 661 6.38 3.72 -27.02
N ASN A 662 7.52 4.40 -27.16
CA ASN A 662 7.62 5.84 -26.91
C ASN A 662 7.17 6.66 -28.12
N VAL A 663 6.65 7.87 -27.89
CA VAL A 663 6.20 8.80 -28.93
C VAL A 663 7.03 10.08 -28.87
N HIS A 664 7.56 10.53 -30.01
CA HIS A 664 8.25 11.81 -30.18
C HIS A 664 7.60 12.58 -31.33
N ASP A 665 6.87 13.64 -30.99
CA ASP A 665 6.21 14.51 -31.97
C ASP A 665 7.08 15.72 -32.38
N GLY A 666 8.26 15.88 -31.78
CA GLY A 666 9.22 16.94 -32.07
C GLY A 666 9.62 16.95 -33.55
N ALA A 667 9.40 18.09 -34.21
CA ALA A 667 9.65 18.27 -35.64
C ALA A 667 11.05 18.82 -35.98
N SER A 668 11.86 19.13 -34.97
CA SER A 668 13.16 19.80 -35.10
C SER A 668 14.34 18.83 -35.19
N ARG A 669 14.31 17.74 -34.40
CA ARG A 669 15.41 16.78 -34.22
C ARG A 669 14.91 15.35 -34.01
N GLU A 670 15.83 14.40 -34.18
CA GLU A 670 15.62 12.97 -33.98
C GLU A 670 15.21 12.60 -32.54
N MET A 671 14.63 11.41 -32.35
CA MET A 671 14.17 10.95 -31.02
C MET A 671 15.34 10.71 -30.05
N LEU A 672 16.44 10.10 -30.52
CA LEU A 672 17.60 9.81 -29.67
C LEU A 672 18.91 10.20 -30.36
N TYR A 673 19.73 10.96 -29.62
CA TYR A 673 21.02 11.48 -30.04
C TYR A 673 22.14 10.99 -29.13
N ALA A 674 23.29 10.67 -29.73
CA ALA A 674 24.54 10.50 -29.01
C ALA A 674 25.67 11.25 -29.72
N ALA A 675 26.30 12.18 -29.01
CA ALA A 675 27.49 12.90 -29.48
C ALA A 675 28.75 12.02 -29.44
N GLY A 676 28.84 11.13 -28.46
CA GLY A 676 29.88 10.10 -28.36
C GLY A 676 29.48 8.80 -29.04
N ALA A 677 30.45 7.89 -29.18
CA ALA A 677 30.19 6.55 -29.67
C ALA A 677 29.28 5.76 -28.71
N VAL A 678 28.35 5.00 -29.28
CA VAL A 678 27.54 4.00 -28.60
C VAL A 678 28.18 2.64 -28.87
N THR A 679 28.84 2.06 -27.88
CA THR A 679 29.54 0.78 -27.99
C THR A 679 28.76 -0.32 -27.29
N ALA A 680 28.64 -1.49 -27.93
CA ALA A 680 28.07 -2.68 -27.30
C ALA A 680 28.92 -3.91 -27.54
N ALA A 681 29.14 -4.72 -26.50
CA ALA A 681 29.81 -6.00 -26.56
C ALA A 681 29.02 -7.05 -25.76
N GLY A 682 28.67 -8.17 -26.39
CA GLY A 682 27.83 -9.20 -25.75
C GLY A 682 26.51 -8.66 -25.18
N SER A 683 25.92 -7.62 -25.76
CA SER A 683 24.84 -6.79 -25.18
C SER A 683 23.84 -6.33 -26.25
N THR A 684 22.61 -5.99 -25.84
CA THR A 684 21.50 -5.73 -26.76
C THR A 684 21.04 -4.27 -26.74
N LEU A 685 20.94 -3.64 -27.90
CA LEU A 685 20.11 -2.44 -28.08
C LEU A 685 18.77 -2.89 -28.68
N SER A 686 17.65 -2.49 -28.09
CA SER A 686 16.32 -2.86 -28.58
C SER A 686 15.40 -1.65 -28.72
N PHE A 687 14.80 -1.50 -29.90
CA PHE A 687 13.87 -0.42 -30.23
C PHE A 687 12.58 -1.00 -30.80
N VAL A 688 11.47 -0.85 -30.07
CA VAL A 688 10.21 -1.54 -30.40
C VAL A 688 9.01 -0.59 -30.31
N ARG A 689 8.20 -0.51 -31.38
CA ARG A 689 6.94 0.27 -31.42
C ARG A 689 7.10 1.76 -31.04
N ASN A 690 8.29 2.32 -31.20
CA ASN A 690 8.48 3.76 -31.01
C ASN A 690 7.97 4.53 -32.24
N ARG A 691 7.45 5.73 -32.05
CA ARG A 691 6.94 6.59 -33.12
C ARG A 691 7.65 7.94 -33.11
N ALA A 692 8.24 8.35 -34.22
CA ALA A 692 8.89 9.64 -34.40
C ALA A 692 8.31 10.38 -35.61
N LEU A 693 8.09 11.69 -35.47
CA LEU A 693 7.57 12.53 -36.55
C LEU A 693 8.57 12.69 -37.72
N LEU A 694 9.87 12.62 -37.46
CA LEU A 694 10.89 12.69 -38.51
C LEU A 694 11.16 11.32 -39.16
N PRO A 695 11.52 11.27 -40.47
CA PRO A 695 11.95 10.04 -41.14
C PRO A 695 13.22 9.40 -40.55
N ARG A 696 14.01 10.18 -39.80
CA ARG A 696 15.20 9.72 -39.07
C ARG A 696 14.89 9.73 -37.57
N MET A 697 15.04 8.57 -36.93
CA MET A 697 14.74 8.39 -35.50
C MET A 697 15.97 8.55 -34.61
N LEU A 698 17.15 8.18 -35.12
CA LEU A 698 18.40 8.13 -34.36
C LEU A 698 19.49 8.97 -35.02
N SER A 699 20.28 9.66 -34.21
CA SER A 699 21.49 10.35 -34.66
C SER A 699 22.65 10.04 -33.72
N LEU A 700 23.32 8.92 -33.98
CA LEU A 700 24.40 8.37 -33.15
C LEU A 700 25.42 7.60 -34.00
N SER A 701 26.62 7.39 -33.46
CA SER A 701 27.63 6.50 -34.04
C SER A 701 27.67 5.18 -33.27
N LEU A 702 27.20 4.10 -33.89
CA LEU A 702 27.11 2.78 -33.27
C LEU A 702 28.35 1.93 -33.57
N SER A 703 28.83 1.18 -32.57
CA SER A 703 29.91 0.21 -32.71
C SER A 703 29.54 -1.09 -31.98
N LEU A 704 29.22 -2.12 -32.76
CA LEU A 704 28.84 -3.44 -32.27
C LEU A 704 30.03 -4.39 -32.34
N ALA A 705 30.43 -4.93 -31.18
CA ALA A 705 31.44 -5.98 -31.07
C ALA A 705 30.79 -7.38 -31.05
N ALA A 706 31.61 -8.43 -31.02
CA ALA A 706 31.12 -9.82 -31.03
C ALA A 706 30.04 -10.08 -29.96
N GLY A 707 28.95 -10.74 -30.37
CA GLY A 707 27.80 -11.06 -29.52
C GLY A 707 26.92 -9.86 -29.14
N ALA A 708 27.16 -8.66 -29.68
CA ALA A 708 26.23 -7.55 -29.55
C ALA A 708 25.11 -7.62 -30.60
N HIS A 709 23.92 -7.16 -30.23
CA HIS A 709 22.71 -7.21 -31.06
C HIS A 709 22.03 -5.86 -31.11
N LEU A 710 21.56 -5.46 -32.30
CA LEU A 710 20.64 -4.34 -32.47
C LEU A 710 19.31 -4.87 -33.00
N ARG A 711 18.31 -4.95 -32.13
CA ARG A 711 16.99 -5.54 -32.41
C ARG A 711 15.93 -4.46 -32.61
N VAL A 712 15.13 -4.60 -33.66
CA VAL A 712 14.13 -3.58 -34.03
C VAL A 712 12.80 -4.20 -34.46
N ALA A 713 11.67 -3.61 -34.04
CA ALA A 713 10.33 -4.06 -34.44
C ALA A 713 9.28 -2.94 -34.41
N CYS A 714 8.45 -2.83 -35.45
CA CYS A 714 7.30 -1.89 -35.53
C CYS A 714 7.59 -0.40 -35.25
N ASN A 715 8.80 0.10 -35.42
CA ASN A 715 9.01 1.54 -35.22
C ASN A 715 8.40 2.32 -36.39
N ASP A 716 7.82 3.48 -36.11
CA ASP A 716 7.26 4.41 -37.10
C ASP A 716 8.17 5.64 -37.16
N ALA A 717 8.63 5.98 -38.36
CA ALA A 717 9.46 7.15 -38.64
C ALA A 717 8.88 7.92 -39.83
N GLY A 718 8.57 9.21 -39.65
CA GLY A 718 8.00 10.02 -40.72
C GLY A 718 6.55 9.64 -41.08
N GLY A 719 5.82 8.99 -40.16
CA GLY A 719 4.47 8.46 -40.43
C GLY A 719 4.47 7.14 -41.21
N ARG A 720 5.60 6.41 -41.21
CA ARG A 720 5.76 5.14 -41.92
C ARG A 720 6.35 4.08 -40.99
N VAL A 721 5.65 2.96 -40.84
CA VAL A 721 6.13 1.78 -40.12
C VAL A 721 7.30 1.15 -40.88
N LEU A 722 8.43 0.97 -40.19
CA LEU A 722 9.67 0.41 -40.72
C LEU A 722 9.68 -1.12 -40.62
N SER A 723 10.05 -1.77 -41.72
CA SER A 723 9.85 -3.21 -41.95
C SER A 723 11.09 -3.97 -42.47
N THR A 724 12.07 -3.29 -43.09
CA THR A 724 13.33 -3.90 -43.55
C THR A 724 14.57 -3.24 -42.96
N ALA A 725 15.72 -3.93 -43.02
CA ALA A 725 16.96 -3.46 -42.41
C ALA A 725 17.48 -2.17 -43.07
N GLU A 726 17.26 -2.01 -44.38
CA GLU A 726 17.60 -0.80 -45.14
C GLU A 726 16.75 0.40 -44.68
N GLU A 727 15.47 0.18 -44.35
CA GLU A 727 14.58 1.21 -43.84
C GLU A 727 15.00 1.69 -42.44
N TYR A 728 15.44 0.75 -41.59
CA TYR A 728 16.02 1.07 -40.29
C TYR A 728 17.39 1.78 -40.43
N ALA A 729 18.25 1.33 -41.33
CA ALA A 729 19.52 2.01 -41.62
C ALA A 729 19.30 3.46 -42.05
N ALA A 730 18.36 3.70 -42.97
CA ALA A 730 17.94 5.05 -43.39
C ALA A 730 17.35 5.88 -42.24
N ALA A 731 16.64 5.25 -41.30
CA ALA A 731 16.14 5.89 -40.09
C ALA A 731 17.22 6.18 -39.02
N GLY A 732 18.50 5.86 -39.29
CA GLY A 732 19.65 6.20 -38.45
C GLY A 732 20.16 5.09 -37.53
N PHE A 733 19.70 3.85 -37.72
CA PHE A 733 20.05 2.71 -36.85
C PHE A 733 21.45 2.11 -37.11
N GLY A 734 22.21 2.63 -38.07
CA GLY A 734 23.53 2.12 -38.44
C GLY A 734 23.49 1.24 -39.69
N ASP A 735 24.45 0.34 -39.84
CA ASP A 735 24.60 -0.48 -41.05
C ASP A 735 23.56 -1.61 -41.12
N ALA A 736 22.82 -1.69 -42.23
CA ALA A 736 21.72 -2.64 -42.41
C ALA A 736 22.12 -4.11 -42.13
N GLY A 737 23.35 -4.51 -42.47
CA GLY A 737 23.87 -5.86 -42.21
C GLY A 737 24.10 -6.20 -40.73
N SER A 738 23.87 -5.27 -39.81
CA SER A 738 23.98 -5.43 -38.35
C SER A 738 22.65 -5.31 -37.59
N ILE A 739 21.53 -5.18 -38.31
CA ILE A 739 20.19 -4.91 -37.75
C ILE A 739 19.35 -6.19 -37.75
N ASP A 740 19.04 -6.69 -36.56
CA ASP A 740 18.13 -7.82 -36.34
C ASP A 740 16.67 -7.31 -36.41
N VAL A 741 16.06 -7.35 -37.60
CA VAL A 741 14.66 -6.90 -37.80
C VAL A 741 13.67 -8.01 -37.46
N VAL A 742 12.71 -7.70 -36.57
CA VAL A 742 11.62 -8.60 -36.16
C VAL A 742 10.28 -8.07 -36.65
N GLY A 743 9.50 -8.96 -37.29
CA GLY A 743 8.18 -8.64 -37.84
C GLY A 743 7.15 -8.24 -36.78
N CYS A 744 6.16 -7.43 -37.17
CA CYS A 744 5.32 -6.74 -36.18
C CYS A 744 4.45 -7.63 -35.29
N ASP A 745 4.01 -8.76 -35.83
CA ASP A 745 3.20 -9.76 -35.13
C ASP A 745 4.06 -10.78 -34.35
N ALA A 746 5.39 -10.71 -34.43
CA ALA A 746 6.31 -11.60 -33.75
C ALA A 746 6.66 -11.07 -32.35
N CYS A 747 6.17 -11.75 -31.33
CA CYS A 747 6.43 -11.46 -29.92
C CYS A 747 7.76 -12.13 -29.47
N ASP A 748 8.90 -11.71 -30.03
CA ASP A 748 10.24 -12.26 -29.72
C ASP A 748 10.74 -11.88 -28.32
N ARG A 749 11.26 -12.86 -27.59
CA ARG A 749 11.74 -12.71 -26.20
C ARG A 749 12.86 -11.69 -26.10
N ASP A 750 13.93 -11.88 -26.86
CA ASP A 750 15.17 -11.15 -26.64
C ASP A 750 15.13 -9.75 -27.30
N THR A 751 14.08 -9.48 -28.10
CA THR A 751 13.66 -8.15 -28.55
C THR A 751 12.82 -7.41 -27.50
N HIS A 752 11.99 -8.11 -26.71
CA HIS A 752 11.05 -7.48 -25.77
C HIS A 752 11.47 -7.47 -24.30
N CYS A 753 12.44 -8.30 -23.90
CA CYS A 753 12.79 -8.64 -22.53
C CYS A 753 14.30 -8.52 -22.24
N TYR A 754 14.65 -8.19 -21.01
CA TYR A 754 16.05 -8.19 -20.56
C TYR A 754 16.57 -9.64 -20.37
N ALA A 755 17.29 -10.16 -21.37
CA ALA A 755 17.65 -11.58 -21.47
C ALA A 755 18.39 -12.13 -20.24
N SER A 756 19.39 -11.41 -19.71
CA SER A 756 20.22 -11.82 -18.57
C SER A 756 19.47 -11.91 -17.22
N GLY A 757 18.21 -11.45 -17.16
CA GLY A 757 17.33 -11.57 -15.99
C GLY A 757 16.06 -12.41 -16.22
N THR A 758 15.86 -12.94 -17.42
CA THR A 758 14.59 -13.57 -17.87
C THR A 758 14.76 -15.08 -18.06
N ALA A 759 14.02 -15.92 -17.32
CA ALA A 759 14.02 -17.37 -17.55
C ALA A 759 13.15 -17.77 -18.74
N SER A 760 11.97 -17.17 -18.88
CA SER A 760 11.03 -17.51 -19.95
C SER A 760 10.26 -16.29 -20.42
N ALA A 761 9.71 -16.36 -21.62
CA ALA A 761 8.76 -15.38 -22.11
C ALA A 761 7.64 -16.08 -22.89
N SER A 762 6.43 -15.52 -22.81
CA SER A 762 5.30 -16.02 -23.59
C SER A 762 5.45 -15.57 -25.05
N MET A 763 5.78 -16.51 -25.94
CA MET A 763 5.77 -16.32 -27.40
C MET A 763 4.39 -15.87 -27.95
N LYS A 764 3.33 -15.95 -27.14
CA LYS A 764 1.95 -15.64 -27.52
C LYS A 764 1.53 -14.19 -27.21
N ASP A 765 2.12 -13.60 -26.17
CA ASP A 765 1.70 -12.28 -25.63
C ASP A 765 2.86 -11.31 -25.35
N GLY A 766 4.12 -11.75 -25.46
CA GLY A 766 5.31 -10.90 -25.26
C GLY A 766 5.63 -10.58 -23.79
N VAL A 767 5.06 -11.34 -22.84
CA VAL A 767 5.27 -11.18 -21.39
C VAL A 767 6.57 -11.84 -20.94
N CYS A 768 7.39 -11.12 -20.18
CA CYS A 768 8.72 -11.54 -19.69
C CYS A 768 8.63 -12.08 -18.24
N ALA A 769 9.18 -13.27 -17.96
CA ALA A 769 9.20 -13.87 -16.63
C ALA A 769 10.63 -14.10 -16.10
N ALA A 770 10.90 -13.63 -14.88
CA ALA A 770 12.20 -13.77 -14.21
C ALA A 770 12.52 -15.22 -13.80
N ALA A 771 13.80 -15.51 -13.56
CA ALA A 771 14.28 -16.84 -13.26
C ALA A 771 14.02 -17.33 -11.82
N ALA A 772 13.88 -18.65 -11.65
CA ALA A 772 13.83 -19.27 -10.34
C ALA A 772 15.18 -19.11 -9.62
N GLY A 773 15.15 -18.74 -8.34
CA GLY A 773 16.36 -18.45 -7.55
C GLY A 773 16.89 -17.01 -7.69
N THR A 774 16.59 -16.31 -8.80
CA THR A 774 16.65 -14.84 -8.79
C THR A 774 15.40 -14.30 -8.08
N ALA A 775 15.57 -13.38 -7.14
CA ALA A 775 14.43 -12.61 -6.64
C ALA A 775 13.73 -11.90 -7.82
N ARG A 776 12.40 -11.71 -7.77
CA ARG A 776 11.58 -11.02 -8.80
C ARG A 776 11.88 -9.50 -8.88
N ARG A 777 13.16 -9.11 -8.96
CA ARG A 777 13.68 -7.73 -8.90
C ARG A 777 13.92 -7.11 -10.29
N ALA A 778 13.49 -7.77 -11.38
CA ALA A 778 13.65 -7.29 -12.76
C ALA A 778 12.59 -7.84 -13.73
N CYS A 779 11.29 -7.68 -13.42
CA CYS A 779 10.20 -7.89 -14.39
C CYS A 779 9.55 -6.56 -14.74
N LEU A 780 9.70 -6.14 -16.00
CA LEU A 780 8.80 -5.19 -16.66
C LEU A 780 7.40 -5.82 -16.69
N TRP A 781 6.38 -5.13 -16.17
CA TRP A 781 5.02 -5.67 -16.10
C TRP A 781 4.26 -5.62 -17.44
N GLU A 782 3.18 -6.39 -17.48
CA GLU A 782 2.40 -6.80 -18.67
C GLU A 782 2.18 -5.72 -19.75
N LEU A 783 2.37 -6.13 -21.01
CA LEU A 783 1.76 -5.49 -22.18
C LEU A 783 0.41 -6.14 -22.49
N PRO A 784 -0.55 -5.40 -23.06
CA PRO A 784 -1.53 -5.98 -23.97
C PRO A 784 -0.90 -6.13 -25.37
N ARG A 785 -0.82 -7.40 -25.83
CA ARG A 785 -0.91 -7.86 -27.23
C ARG A 785 0.19 -7.50 -28.24
N CYS A 786 0.49 -8.46 -29.11
CA CYS A 786 0.98 -8.23 -30.49
C CYS A 786 -0.16 -7.80 -31.45
N ARG A 787 -1.13 -6.97 -31.00
CA ARG A 787 -2.34 -6.52 -31.74
C ARG A 787 -2.86 -5.16 -31.21
N PRO A 788 -3.70 -4.41 -31.97
CA PRO A 788 -3.97 -2.97 -31.74
C PRO A 788 -4.64 -2.59 -30.39
N PRO A 789 -4.57 -1.29 -29.99
CA PRO A 789 -4.52 -0.88 -28.59
C PRO A 789 -5.88 -0.49 -27.97
N TRP A 790 -6.45 -1.35 -27.14
CA TRP A 790 -7.61 -1.04 -26.28
C TRP A 790 -7.52 -1.81 -24.95
N ALA A 791 -6.79 -1.26 -23.96
CA ALA A 791 -6.93 -1.55 -22.51
C ALA A 791 -5.85 -0.79 -21.67
N PRO A 792 -6.23 -0.01 -20.64
CA PRO A 792 -5.30 0.41 -19.58
C PRO A 792 -5.19 -0.67 -18.48
N ARG A 793 -3.98 -0.92 -17.95
CA ARG A 793 -3.73 -1.80 -16.79
C ARG A 793 -2.59 -1.24 -15.91
N ARG A 794 -2.70 -1.45 -14.58
CA ARG A 794 -1.77 -1.02 -13.49
C ARG A 794 -1.98 -1.98 -12.28
N VAL A 795 -1.10 -2.21 -11.30
CA VAL A 795 0.33 -1.94 -10.98
C VAL A 795 0.72 -2.89 -9.79
N CYS A 796 1.90 -2.74 -9.17
CA CYS A 796 2.36 -3.28 -7.85
C CYS A 796 3.07 -4.65 -7.78
N PHE A 797 4.38 -4.67 -7.48
CA PHE A 797 5.08 -5.85 -6.94
C PHE A 797 6.11 -5.56 -5.82
N PHE A 798 6.04 -6.44 -4.82
CA PHE A 798 6.98 -6.84 -3.75
C PHE A 798 8.47 -6.84 -4.16
N ALA A 799 9.50 -6.59 -3.32
CA ALA A 799 9.69 -6.60 -1.86
C ALA A 799 9.68 -7.97 -1.13
N ARG A 800 10.86 -8.60 -1.01
CA ARG A 800 11.17 -9.55 0.09
C ARG A 800 12.59 -9.32 0.60
N ALA A 801 12.78 -9.60 1.90
CA ALA A 801 14.03 -9.49 2.65
C ALA A 801 15.22 -10.17 1.94
#